data_AF-A0A7S4SC39-F1
#
_entry.id   AF-A0A7S4SC39-F1
#
_cell.length_a   1.000
_cell.length_b   1.000
_cell.length_c   1.000
_cell.angle_alpha   90.00
_cell.angle_beta   90.00
_cell.angle_gamma   90.00
#
_symmetry.space_group_name_H-M   'P 1'
#
loop_
_entity.id
_entity.type
_entity.pdbx_description
1 polymer ?
#
loop_
_entity_poly.entity_id
_entity_poly.type
_entity_poly.pdbx_seq_one_letter_code
_entity_poly.pdbx_strand_id
1 'polypeptide(L)'
;AIRSKLRALPGEGRLEGAGSNSPALTVAFRSDADADGPTLDVSDQLPPHEDPPVFNLPTSVSIALAFSEAVRPGTGAVHLVPRHSRMSVTIPASTTVIAGSRVFLSPPDHLLPGEVYSVVIDRSAFHDLQRNPFHGLMPGRYVISTAPRMSFREIGHGHWGDPSVRVAGQRFGSGAAVDSHNNIFVMGGRNGSQGALPDSVLNDVWKLETLRQVSCASSFKEPTNCSAKECLADGTGGHAMGGTAFSDVVWRRRSVGGASCARPGGVRMSAVGQVLRERKEACPCPTCTVPPGQPPGPPLPEHMPNASYVRSYVLVSAANGTRPLLCRPGKSPTGPFTCVARSRFFGTFATPYPTCEGTPCHAPPNLSAVAHSAAFDLARSTGGLDCARLSDSSPMEHGGSCAVVCEPGWLARGSFLCHEGAFRAPRCIAQICNDTVIPRGRVDCAAAGGPLMGSLCPVVCDPGYEPAAARVGCRMTSTGPAFVPAPVCRRSICGSYPFTTGAAVIYSPGSEKAMDDTAQVVCDALYLANGRSFDIRCGPKRGAVWNTGVEWQIASTGLRAGLLCAYSGTRVHERILLQGRLDVEFMPPAGVSLRGMCSGVQLIADIRISLALSLASVSQRKVRTSDVQDIWLNACGAGRRLLAERTMLLYKVVVPDEATAFLFRGLLSDPAVKGRFERTLAEAMRQTLGWGVQINALPLGVDLVYGTRPPTEPPGTTTTPGPGAPAARAAAGAAAGASGDGGAGVPVGAALGGAGGGLCLFLCCGLCLWLRRRRRYGVSTYPERDEDEDEDDDEGS
;
A
#
# COMPACT_ATOMS: atom_id res chain seq x y z
N ALA A 1 117.68 -0.56 57.73
CA ALA A 1 118.93 -0.23 58.43
C ALA A 1 119.56 1.00 57.76
N ILE A 2 119.71 2.06 58.55
CA ILE A 2 120.83 3.04 58.57
C ILE A 2 121.05 3.88 57.28
N ARG A 3 120.63 5.16 57.27
CA ARG A 3 121.36 6.39 57.72
C ARG A 3 122.39 6.91 56.70
N SER A 4 122.14 8.15 56.26
CA SER A 4 123.02 9.32 56.49
C SER A 4 123.50 10.12 55.28
N LYS A 5 123.44 11.45 55.50
CA LYS A 5 124.34 12.54 55.08
C LYS A 5 124.07 13.30 53.78
N LEU A 6 123.56 14.51 54.01
CA LEU A 6 123.83 15.75 53.27
C LEU A 6 125.33 16.05 53.11
N ARG A 7 125.67 16.59 51.94
CA ARG A 7 126.63 17.69 51.59
C ARG A 7 126.49 17.90 50.07
N ALA A 8 126.72 19.05 49.44
CA ALA A 8 126.76 20.47 49.74
C ALA A 8 126.93 21.13 48.34
N LEU A 9 126.28 22.27 48.08
CA LEU A 9 126.53 23.13 46.91
C LEU A 9 127.59 24.20 47.26
N PRO A 10 128.42 24.67 46.31
CA PRO A 10 129.33 25.80 46.52
C PRO A 10 128.73 27.12 46.03
N GLY A 11 129.21 28.23 46.59
CA GLY A 11 128.94 29.59 46.11
C GLY A 11 129.60 30.62 47.01
N GLU A 12 130.76 31.11 46.57
CA GLU A 12 131.71 31.97 47.29
C GLU A 12 131.22 33.42 47.53
N GLY A 13 131.72 34.02 48.60
CA GLY A 13 131.59 35.45 48.90
C GLY A 13 132.48 35.85 50.09
N ARG A 14 133.65 36.39 49.77
CA ARG A 14 134.83 36.75 50.60
C ARG A 14 134.56 37.71 51.76
N LEU A 15 135.20 37.46 52.91
CA LEU A 15 135.27 38.32 54.10
C LEU A 15 136.59 39.14 54.10
N GLU A 16 136.50 40.46 54.27
CA GLU A 16 137.59 41.31 54.79
C GLU A 16 137.16 41.85 56.16
N GLY A 17 138.12 41.90 57.10
CA GLY A 17 137.84 41.98 58.53
C GLY A 17 137.98 43.37 59.18
N ALA A 18 137.73 43.32 60.49
CA ALA A 18 138.07 44.24 61.57
C ALA A 18 137.07 45.37 61.93
N GLY A 19 136.67 45.40 63.21
CA GLY A 19 136.36 46.65 63.93
C GLY A 19 135.02 46.74 64.68
N SER A 20 134.99 46.23 65.91
CA SER A 20 134.34 46.75 67.14
C SER A 20 132.98 47.50 67.10
N ASN A 21 132.01 46.96 67.86
CA ASN A 21 130.91 47.62 68.59
C ASN A 21 129.75 48.31 67.81
N SER A 22 128.60 47.61 67.66
CA SER A 22 127.23 48.17 67.64
C SER A 22 126.15 47.06 67.67
N PRO A 23 124.90 47.33 68.11
CA PRO A 23 123.99 46.31 68.66
C PRO A 23 123.32 45.43 67.59
N ALA A 24 122.77 44.30 68.05
CA ALA A 24 122.19 43.21 67.26
C ALA A 24 121.38 43.66 66.04
N LEU A 25 121.87 43.31 64.85
CA LEU A 25 121.15 43.42 63.59
C LEU A 25 120.16 42.26 63.47
N THR A 26 118.88 42.53 63.74
CA THR A 26 117.78 41.61 63.44
C THR A 26 117.49 41.65 61.94
N VAL A 27 118.00 40.69 61.18
CA VAL A 27 117.65 40.54 59.76
C VAL A 27 116.29 39.84 59.67
N ALA A 28 115.24 40.62 59.41
CA ALA A 28 113.92 40.09 59.09
C ALA A 28 113.84 39.79 57.58
N PHE A 29 113.69 38.53 57.21
CA PHE A 29 113.30 38.15 55.85
C PHE A 29 111.82 38.47 55.68
N ARG A 30 111.49 39.54 54.93
CA ARG A 30 110.15 39.69 54.34
C ARG A 30 110.16 38.96 53.00
N SER A 31 109.50 37.80 52.94
CA SER A 31 108.96 37.31 51.66
C SER A 31 107.68 38.09 51.42
N ASP A 32 107.61 38.90 50.36
CA ASP A 32 106.32 39.44 49.92
C ASP A 32 105.40 38.24 49.66
N ALA A 33 104.29 38.17 50.39
CA ALA A 33 103.31 37.12 50.20
C ALA A 33 102.65 37.34 48.83
N ASP A 34 102.59 36.28 48.03
CA ASP A 34 101.78 36.28 46.81
C ASP A 34 100.34 36.69 47.17
N ALA A 35 99.78 37.61 46.38
CA ALA A 35 98.43 38.13 46.56
C ALA A 35 97.56 37.85 45.33
N ASP A 36 98.16 37.38 44.23
CA ASP A 36 97.44 37.02 43.02
C ASP A 36 96.96 35.57 43.16
N GLY A 37 95.78 35.29 42.59
CA GLY A 37 95.25 33.93 42.55
C GLY A 37 95.77 33.16 41.35
N PRO A 38 95.69 31.81 41.38
CA PRO A 38 96.12 31.00 40.25
C PRO A 38 95.27 31.35 39.03
N THR A 39 95.88 31.48 37.86
CA THR A 39 95.20 31.71 36.58
C THR A 39 95.24 30.45 35.72
N LEU A 40 94.33 30.35 34.75
CA LEU A 40 94.22 29.20 33.87
C LEU A 40 94.32 29.68 32.42
N ASP A 41 95.33 29.22 31.70
CA ASP A 41 95.46 29.48 30.26
C ASP A 41 94.75 28.40 29.45
N VAL A 42 93.67 28.76 28.77
CA VAL A 42 92.82 27.81 28.03
C VAL A 42 93.59 27.09 26.89
N SER A 43 94.66 27.69 26.35
CA SER A 43 95.51 27.03 25.34
C SER A 43 96.28 25.82 25.87
N ASP A 44 96.56 25.78 27.17
CA ASP A 44 97.42 24.77 27.81
C ASP A 44 96.64 23.62 28.46
N GLN A 45 95.32 23.58 28.26
CA GLN A 45 94.44 22.55 28.80
C GLN A 45 94.49 21.30 27.92
N LEU A 46 94.34 20.13 28.55
CA LEU A 46 94.19 18.87 27.83
C LEU A 46 92.83 18.26 28.16
N PRO A 47 92.02 17.86 27.17
CA PRO A 47 92.18 18.13 25.72
C PRO A 47 92.24 19.63 25.37
N PRO A 48 92.78 20.04 24.21
CA PRO A 48 92.76 21.45 23.83
C PRO A 48 91.33 21.96 23.68
N HIS A 49 91.13 23.25 23.93
CA HIS A 49 89.85 23.92 23.68
C HIS A 49 89.42 23.77 22.21
N GLU A 50 88.14 23.44 22.01
CA GLU A 50 87.55 23.27 20.69
C GLU A 50 86.64 24.46 20.30
N ASP A 51 87.04 25.21 19.27
CA ASP A 51 86.19 26.20 18.60
C ASP A 51 86.49 26.22 17.08
N PRO A 52 85.63 25.63 16.22
CA PRO A 52 84.39 24.93 16.54
C PRO A 52 84.62 23.52 17.15
N PRO A 53 83.60 22.91 17.79
CA PRO A 53 83.67 21.52 18.28
C PRO A 53 84.02 20.51 17.18
N VAL A 54 84.95 19.59 17.47
CA VAL A 54 85.49 18.62 16.49
C VAL A 54 85.04 17.16 16.70
N PHE A 55 84.45 16.84 17.84
CA PHE A 55 83.83 15.56 18.19
C PHE A 55 84.75 14.33 18.06
N ASN A 56 86.00 14.44 18.53
CA ASN A 56 86.97 13.35 18.45
C ASN A 56 87.25 12.66 19.80
N LEU A 57 86.79 13.23 20.92
CA LEU A 57 87.14 12.71 22.25
C LEU A 57 86.27 11.51 22.65
N PRO A 58 86.81 10.48 23.31
CA PRO A 58 85.98 9.39 23.83
C PRO A 58 85.04 9.89 24.94
N THR A 59 83.94 9.17 25.18
CA THR A 59 83.02 9.47 26.29
C THR A 59 83.67 9.32 27.67
N SER A 60 84.80 8.60 27.76
CA SER A 60 85.59 8.42 28.98
C SER A 60 86.74 9.42 29.11
N VAL A 61 86.71 10.54 28.38
CA VAL A 61 87.80 11.52 28.37
C VAL A 61 88.04 12.11 29.76
N SER A 62 89.31 12.12 30.18
CA SER A 62 89.79 12.86 31.35
C SER A 62 90.30 14.24 30.94
N ILE A 63 90.18 15.21 31.82
CA ILE A 63 90.57 16.60 31.57
C ILE A 63 91.73 16.94 32.52
N ALA A 64 92.85 17.41 32.00
CA ALA A 64 93.94 17.97 32.79
C ALA A 64 93.91 19.49 32.66
N LEU A 65 93.67 20.16 33.79
CA LEU A 65 93.72 21.59 33.90
C LEU A 65 95.14 22.05 34.23
N ALA A 66 95.64 23.06 33.53
CA ALA A 66 96.93 23.69 33.80
C ALA A 66 96.73 25.10 34.37
N PHE A 67 97.25 25.33 35.57
CA PHE A 67 97.26 26.63 36.24
C PHE A 67 98.63 27.29 36.14
N SER A 68 98.69 28.62 36.33
CA SER A 68 99.94 29.40 36.34
C SER A 68 100.89 29.02 37.49
N GLU A 69 100.38 28.35 38.52
CA GLU A 69 101.11 28.03 39.75
C GLU A 69 100.52 26.80 40.46
N ALA A 70 101.15 26.36 41.56
CA ALA A 70 100.70 25.19 42.31
C ALA A 70 99.39 25.45 43.08
N VAL A 71 98.40 24.57 42.90
CA VAL A 71 97.05 24.75 43.48
C VAL A 71 96.70 23.70 44.54
N ARG A 72 95.69 24.01 45.36
CA ARG A 72 95.05 23.14 46.34
C ARG A 72 93.53 23.13 46.13
N PRO A 73 92.84 22.03 46.51
CA PRO A 73 91.39 21.96 46.35
C PRO A 73 90.69 22.84 47.36
N GLY A 74 89.71 23.61 46.92
CA GLY A 74 88.80 24.39 47.75
C GLY A 74 87.45 23.70 47.96
N THR A 75 86.41 24.50 48.21
CA THR A 75 85.04 24.02 48.51
C THR A 75 84.11 23.99 47.29
N GLY A 76 84.54 24.49 46.13
CA GLY A 76 83.78 24.49 44.88
C GLY A 76 83.93 23.21 44.06
N ALA A 77 83.32 23.20 42.88
CA ALA A 77 83.37 22.09 41.93
C ALA A 77 83.72 22.53 40.50
N VAL A 78 83.99 21.55 39.66
CA VAL A 78 84.04 21.69 38.21
C VAL A 78 82.79 21.06 37.62
N HIS A 79 82.08 21.78 36.75
CA HIS A 79 80.89 21.34 36.06
C HIS A 79 81.15 21.18 34.57
N LEU A 80 80.80 20.01 34.03
CA LEU A 80 80.74 19.76 32.59
C LEU A 80 79.29 19.95 32.15
N VAL A 81 79.00 21.09 31.54
CA VAL A 81 77.65 21.48 31.16
C VAL A 81 77.41 21.14 29.68
N PRO A 82 76.52 20.20 29.35
CA PRO A 82 76.22 19.84 27.96
C PRO A 82 75.47 20.95 27.23
N ARG A 83 75.64 21.04 25.90
CA ARG A 83 74.98 22.02 25.02
C ARG A 83 73.57 21.58 24.62
N HIS A 84 73.37 20.28 24.36
CA HIS A 84 72.11 19.74 23.83
C HIS A 84 71.34 18.89 24.84
N SER A 85 72.06 18.18 25.71
CA SER A 85 71.48 17.39 26.80
C SER A 85 71.22 18.25 28.04
N ARG A 86 70.54 17.67 29.04
CA ARG A 86 70.14 18.38 30.28
C ARG A 86 70.88 17.93 31.54
N MET A 87 71.81 16.98 31.43
CA MET A 87 72.50 16.38 32.57
C MET A 87 73.95 16.85 32.62
N SER A 88 74.25 17.80 33.50
CA SER A 88 75.62 18.24 33.77
C SER A 88 76.33 17.24 34.68
N VAL A 89 77.61 17.02 34.43
CA VAL A 89 78.46 16.22 35.32
C VAL A 89 79.19 17.17 36.28
N THR A 90 79.12 16.89 37.58
CA THR A 90 79.75 17.70 38.62
C THR A 90 80.87 16.92 39.28
N ILE A 91 82.05 17.51 39.35
CA ILE A 91 83.27 16.93 39.93
C ILE A 91 83.72 17.84 41.09
N PRO A 92 83.53 17.43 42.36
CA PRO A 92 83.99 18.22 43.49
C PRO A 92 85.51 18.41 43.46
N ALA A 93 86.00 19.63 43.71
CA ALA A 93 87.44 19.90 43.66
C ALA A 93 88.25 19.02 44.63
N SER A 94 87.66 18.68 45.79
CA SER A 94 88.23 17.78 46.79
C SER A 94 88.49 16.34 46.29
N THR A 95 87.83 15.93 45.20
CA THR A 95 87.98 14.59 44.61
C THR A 95 88.96 14.55 43.43
N THR A 96 89.52 15.70 43.06
CA THR A 96 90.45 15.82 41.93
C THR A 96 91.86 15.42 42.34
N VAL A 97 92.65 14.93 41.38
CA VAL A 97 94.06 14.59 41.62
C VAL A 97 94.90 15.81 41.22
N ILE A 98 95.69 16.34 42.16
CA ILE A 98 96.50 17.55 41.94
C ILE A 98 97.98 17.22 42.02
N ALA A 99 98.75 17.65 41.00
CA ALA A 99 100.20 17.52 40.94
C ALA A 99 100.84 18.87 40.58
N GLY A 100 101.26 19.62 41.59
CA GLY A 100 101.79 20.97 41.41
C GLY A 100 100.72 21.90 40.83
N SER A 101 100.98 22.44 39.63
CA SER A 101 100.06 23.33 38.90
C SER A 101 99.05 22.61 37.99
N ARG A 102 99.04 21.27 38.00
CA ARG A 102 98.12 20.47 37.18
C ARG A 102 97.05 19.79 38.01
N VAL A 103 95.80 19.90 37.56
CA VAL A 103 94.63 19.24 38.17
C VAL A 103 94.03 18.25 37.17
N PHE A 104 93.92 16.99 37.56
CA PHE A 104 93.32 15.95 36.74
C PHE A 104 91.88 15.68 37.17
N LEU A 105 90.96 15.82 36.22
CA LEU A 105 89.53 15.58 36.36
C LEU A 105 89.18 14.29 35.64
N SER A 106 88.64 13.34 36.38
CA SER A 106 88.03 12.14 35.83
C SER A 106 86.53 12.19 36.13
N PRO A 107 85.68 12.39 35.11
CA PRO A 107 84.23 12.28 35.28
C PRO A 107 83.86 10.97 35.97
N PRO A 108 82.95 10.97 36.98
CA PRO A 108 82.56 9.76 37.71
C PRO A 108 81.80 8.76 36.82
N ASP A 109 81.16 9.25 35.77
CA ASP A 109 80.47 8.46 34.75
C ASP A 109 80.94 8.86 33.36
N HIS A 110 80.76 7.96 32.38
CA HIS A 110 80.99 8.29 30.97
C HIS A 110 80.11 9.47 30.53
N LEU A 111 80.70 10.42 29.82
CA LEU A 111 80.02 11.54 29.18
C LEU A 111 79.07 11.03 28.08
N LEU A 112 78.08 11.85 27.72
CA LEU A 112 77.17 11.52 26.62
C LEU A 112 77.92 11.63 25.29
N PRO A 113 77.73 10.69 24.36
CA PRO A 113 78.39 10.73 23.04
C PRO A 113 77.75 11.77 22.12
N GLY A 114 78.57 12.46 21.32
CA GLY A 114 78.12 13.47 20.35
C GLY A 114 77.66 14.77 21.00
N GLU A 115 78.12 15.03 22.22
CA GLU A 115 77.72 16.17 23.03
C GLU A 115 78.86 17.19 23.11
N VAL A 116 78.50 18.46 23.25
CA VAL A 116 79.46 19.54 23.47
C VAL A 116 79.37 19.97 24.92
N TYR A 117 80.47 19.83 25.65
CA TYR A 117 80.54 20.20 27.07
C TYR A 117 81.31 21.50 27.25
N SER A 118 80.69 22.43 27.97
CA SER A 118 81.38 23.57 28.54
C SER A 118 81.94 23.20 29.90
N VAL A 119 83.24 23.37 30.09
CA VAL A 119 83.90 23.23 31.40
C VAL A 119 83.73 24.54 32.17
N VAL A 120 83.02 24.46 33.29
CA VAL A 120 82.74 25.59 34.19
C VAL A 120 83.41 25.28 35.52
N ILE A 121 84.18 26.22 36.05
CA ILE A 121 84.92 26.03 37.31
C ILE A 121 84.44 27.08 38.29
N ASP A 122 84.01 26.66 39.47
CA ASP A 122 83.60 27.59 40.52
C ASP A 122 84.77 28.44 41.02
N ARG A 123 84.49 29.67 41.46
CA ARG A 123 85.49 30.57 42.06
C ARG A 123 86.18 30.00 43.31
N SER A 124 85.50 29.09 44.02
CA SER A 124 86.03 28.46 45.22
C SER A 124 86.59 27.06 44.96
N ALA A 125 86.66 26.60 43.71
CA ALA A 125 87.11 25.25 43.39
C ALA A 125 88.61 25.05 43.69
N PHE A 126 89.46 26.04 43.39
CA PHE A 126 90.91 25.95 43.60
C PHE A 126 91.46 27.25 44.18
N HIS A 127 92.55 27.13 44.95
CA HIS A 127 93.35 28.25 45.47
C HIS A 127 94.84 27.89 45.42
N ASP A 128 95.73 28.87 45.49
CA ASP A 128 97.18 28.64 45.58
C ASP A 128 97.63 28.08 46.96
N LEU A 129 98.93 28.08 47.26
CA LEU A 129 99.45 27.66 48.56
C LEU A 129 99.24 28.70 49.68
N GLN A 130 98.99 29.95 49.31
CA GLN A 130 98.78 31.13 50.17
C GLN A 130 97.29 31.40 50.46
N ARG A 131 96.39 30.65 49.83
CA ARG A 131 94.92 30.74 49.85
C ARG A 131 94.29 31.86 49.02
N ASN A 132 94.97 32.35 47.99
CA ASN A 132 94.35 33.21 46.98
C ASN A 132 93.46 32.36 46.06
N PRO A 133 92.16 32.67 45.90
CA PRO A 133 91.23 31.86 45.14
C PRO A 133 91.35 32.06 43.62
N PHE A 134 91.08 31.01 42.85
CA PHE A 134 90.88 31.13 41.41
C PHE A 134 89.63 31.96 41.08
N HIS A 135 89.68 32.82 40.06
CA HIS A 135 88.53 33.65 39.66
C HIS A 135 87.37 32.89 38.99
N GLY A 136 87.50 31.56 38.84
CA GLY A 136 86.51 30.69 38.20
C GLY A 136 86.55 30.75 36.67
N LEU A 137 85.90 29.79 36.03
CA LEU A 137 85.81 29.69 34.58
C LEU A 137 84.34 29.67 34.15
N MET A 138 83.94 30.64 33.34
CA MET A 138 82.55 30.81 32.88
C MET A 138 82.20 29.87 31.71
N PRO A 139 80.91 29.58 31.48
CA PRO A 139 80.48 28.76 30.35
C PRO A 139 80.98 29.28 28.99
N GLY A 140 81.32 28.37 28.08
CA GLY A 140 81.80 28.64 26.74
C GLY A 140 83.29 28.98 26.63
N ARG A 141 83.99 29.23 27.75
CA ARG A 141 85.43 29.58 27.72
C ARG A 141 86.33 28.39 27.46
N TYR A 142 86.01 27.22 28.00
CA TYR A 142 86.69 25.97 27.70
C TYR A 142 85.65 24.94 27.26
N VAL A 143 85.75 24.50 26.00
CA VAL A 143 84.80 23.60 25.36
C VAL A 143 85.51 22.37 24.87
N ILE A 144 84.91 21.22 25.11
CA ILE A 144 85.32 19.92 24.57
C ILE A 144 84.10 19.24 23.97
N SER A 145 84.29 18.33 23.02
CA SER A 145 83.18 17.53 22.50
C SER A 145 83.52 16.06 22.34
N THR A 146 82.55 15.24 22.71
CA THR A 146 82.68 13.78 22.68
C THR A 146 82.25 13.23 21.33
N ALA A 147 82.95 12.22 20.85
CA ALA A 147 82.62 11.55 19.60
C ALA A 147 81.18 11.03 19.61
N PRO A 148 80.38 11.31 18.56
CA PRO A 148 79.06 10.74 18.44
C PRO A 148 79.19 9.24 18.21
N ARG A 149 78.16 8.47 18.63
CA ARG A 149 78.11 7.03 18.33
C ARG A 149 77.99 6.75 16.83
N MET A 150 77.57 7.76 16.06
CA MET A 150 77.57 7.75 14.61
C MET A 150 77.96 9.13 14.09
N SER A 151 78.97 9.18 13.22
CA SER A 151 79.32 10.37 12.46
C SER A 151 79.02 10.13 10.98
N PHE A 152 78.29 11.06 10.36
CA PHE A 152 78.20 11.11 8.91
C PHE A 152 79.38 11.96 8.43
N ARG A 153 80.39 11.31 7.86
CA ARG A 153 81.50 11.97 7.20
C ARG A 153 81.33 11.81 5.71
N GLU A 154 81.30 12.91 4.98
CA GLU A 154 81.45 12.85 3.53
C GLU A 154 82.86 12.33 3.22
N ILE A 155 82.95 11.10 2.73
CA ILE A 155 84.23 10.46 2.38
C ILE A 155 84.70 10.96 0.99
N GLY A 156 83.86 11.72 0.27
CA GLY A 156 84.11 12.26 -1.07
C GLY A 156 82.84 12.29 -1.94
N HIS A 157 82.93 12.89 -3.12
CA HIS A 157 81.90 12.84 -4.15
C HIS A 157 82.18 11.66 -5.11
N GLY A 158 81.15 10.96 -5.58
CA GLY A 158 81.33 9.93 -6.62
C GLY A 158 81.85 8.57 -6.13
N HIS A 159 81.76 8.23 -4.83
CA HIS A 159 82.06 6.88 -4.31
C HIS A 159 81.30 5.75 -5.01
N TRP A 160 80.14 6.09 -5.57
CA TRP A 160 79.28 5.20 -6.34
C TRP A 160 79.41 5.44 -7.86
N GLY A 161 80.49 6.07 -8.31
CA GLY A 161 80.75 6.41 -9.71
C GLY A 161 82.20 6.24 -10.15
N ASP A 162 83.11 5.89 -9.22
CA ASP A 162 84.50 5.56 -9.55
C ASP A 162 84.63 4.07 -9.93
N PRO A 163 84.92 3.75 -11.21
CA PRO A 163 85.11 2.36 -11.64
C PRO A 163 86.37 1.70 -11.06
N SER A 164 87.26 2.45 -10.41
CA SER A 164 88.49 1.93 -9.80
C SER A 164 88.31 1.43 -8.36
N VAL A 165 87.25 1.86 -7.66
CA VAL A 165 86.95 1.40 -6.30
C VAL A 165 85.84 0.35 -6.36
N ARG A 166 86.20 -0.93 -6.24
CA ARG A 166 85.25 -2.07 -6.19
C ARG A 166 84.47 -2.14 -4.86
N VAL A 167 83.90 -1.03 -4.36
CA VAL A 167 82.92 -1.15 -3.28
C VAL A 167 81.60 -1.61 -3.90
N ALA A 168 81.31 -2.91 -3.77
CA ALA A 168 80.02 -3.47 -4.13
C ALA A 168 78.92 -2.81 -3.29
N GLY A 169 77.94 -2.19 -3.94
CA GLY A 169 76.80 -1.59 -3.23
C GLY A 169 76.21 -0.32 -3.82
N GLN A 170 76.53 0.04 -5.07
CA GLN A 170 75.79 1.12 -5.74
C GLN A 170 74.32 0.72 -5.76
N ARG A 171 73.43 1.57 -5.24
CA ARG A 171 71.99 1.30 -5.15
C ARG A 171 71.24 2.46 -5.78
N PHE A 172 70.32 2.14 -6.69
CA PHE A 172 69.40 3.11 -7.25
C PHE A 172 67.98 2.84 -6.74
N GLY A 173 67.29 3.90 -6.32
CA GLY A 173 65.89 3.83 -5.90
C GLY A 173 65.65 3.08 -4.58
N SER A 174 66.64 3.02 -3.68
CA SER A 174 66.45 2.47 -2.34
C SER A 174 65.57 3.37 -1.47
N GLY A 175 64.68 2.79 -0.68
CA GLY A 175 63.90 3.52 0.32
C GLY A 175 64.64 3.61 1.66
N ALA A 176 64.41 4.67 2.41
CA ALA A 176 64.84 4.78 3.80
C ALA A 176 63.63 5.08 4.71
N ALA A 177 63.57 4.42 5.85
CA ALA A 177 62.54 4.64 6.88
C ALA A 177 63.19 4.75 8.26
N VAL A 178 62.54 5.46 9.18
CA VAL A 178 62.99 5.59 10.56
C VAL A 178 61.94 4.99 11.49
N ASP A 179 62.35 4.14 12.43
CA ASP A 179 61.42 3.58 13.42
C ASP A 179 61.27 4.46 14.67
N SER A 180 60.40 4.02 15.58
CA SER A 180 60.12 4.74 16.83
C SER A 180 61.29 4.80 17.82
N HIS A 181 62.34 4.00 17.60
CA HIS A 181 63.61 3.97 18.33
C HIS A 181 64.71 4.77 17.62
N ASN A 182 64.34 5.55 16.60
CA ASN A 182 65.24 6.27 15.71
C ASN A 182 66.14 5.36 14.86
N ASN A 183 65.89 4.06 14.70
CA ASN A 183 66.72 3.23 13.82
C ASN A 183 66.46 3.61 12.36
N ILE A 184 67.51 3.71 11.54
CA ILE A 184 67.37 3.96 10.10
C ILE A 184 67.40 2.60 9.39
N PHE A 185 66.35 2.31 8.64
CA PHE A 185 66.27 1.16 7.76
C PHE A 185 66.47 1.63 6.32
N VAL A 186 67.40 1.01 5.61
CA VAL A 186 67.54 1.16 4.16
C VAL A 186 67.09 -0.14 3.52
N MET A 187 66.11 -0.04 2.63
CA MET A 187 65.42 -1.19 2.06
C MET A 187 65.63 -1.25 0.55
N GLY A 188 66.16 -2.38 0.11
CA GLY A 188 66.26 -2.79 -1.29
C GLY A 188 66.87 -1.77 -2.25
N GLY A 189 66.31 -1.71 -3.45
CA GLY A 189 66.80 -0.91 -4.58
C GLY A 189 67.36 -1.79 -5.71
N ARG A 190 67.72 -1.18 -6.83
CA ARG A 190 68.43 -1.89 -7.91
C ARG A 190 69.93 -1.90 -7.65
N ASN A 191 70.57 -3.03 -7.92
CA ASN A 191 72.01 -3.14 -7.88
C ASN A 191 72.63 -2.35 -9.04
N GLY A 192 73.22 -1.21 -8.70
CA GLY A 192 73.94 -0.35 -9.63
C GLY A 192 75.40 -0.74 -9.84
N SER A 193 75.90 -1.77 -9.15
CA SER A 193 77.31 -2.13 -9.22
C SER A 193 77.71 -2.50 -10.65
N GLN A 194 78.90 -2.10 -11.09
CA GLN A 194 79.40 -2.37 -12.44
C GLN A 194 79.38 -3.87 -12.74
N GLY A 195 78.64 -4.28 -13.79
CA GLY A 195 78.46 -5.69 -14.19
C GLY A 195 77.20 -6.36 -13.64
N ALA A 196 76.39 -5.68 -12.82
CA ALA A 196 75.09 -6.19 -12.41
C ALA A 196 74.12 -6.26 -13.60
N LEU A 197 73.28 -7.30 -13.63
CA LEU A 197 72.24 -7.46 -14.65
C LEU A 197 71.21 -6.30 -14.56
N PRO A 198 70.59 -5.86 -15.67
CA PRO A 198 69.64 -4.74 -15.70
C PRO A 198 68.44 -4.89 -14.72
N ASP A 199 68.08 -6.12 -14.38
CA ASP A 199 66.98 -6.48 -13.48
C ASP A 199 67.47 -6.98 -12.10
N SER A 200 68.74 -6.77 -11.76
CA SER A 200 69.28 -7.16 -10.46
C SER A 200 68.70 -6.25 -9.36
N VAL A 201 67.69 -6.76 -8.66
CA VAL A 201 67.06 -6.11 -7.50
C VAL A 201 67.70 -6.65 -6.23
N LEU A 202 67.95 -5.75 -5.27
CA LEU A 202 68.44 -6.08 -3.95
C LEU A 202 67.23 -6.19 -3.01
N ASN A 203 67.13 -7.32 -2.31
CA ASN A 203 66.05 -7.63 -1.36
C ASN A 203 66.56 -7.67 0.09
N ASP A 204 67.65 -6.95 0.36
CA ASP A 204 68.25 -6.82 1.68
C ASP A 204 67.72 -5.58 2.39
N VAL A 205 67.71 -5.66 3.73
CA VAL A 205 67.33 -4.58 4.62
C VAL A 205 68.52 -4.31 5.53
N TRP A 206 69.03 -3.08 5.47
CA TRP A 206 70.09 -2.61 6.33
C TRP A 206 69.48 -1.83 7.47
N LYS A 207 69.72 -2.27 8.71
CA LYS A 207 69.34 -1.54 9.92
C LYS A 207 70.57 -0.86 10.50
N LEU A 208 70.48 0.44 10.69
CA LEU A 208 71.43 1.22 11.46
C LEU A 208 70.75 1.67 12.76
N GLU A 209 71.24 1.14 13.88
CA GLU A 209 70.82 1.61 15.20
C GLU A 209 71.45 2.97 15.48
N THR A 210 70.63 4.03 15.50
CA THR A 210 71.19 5.39 15.59
C THR A 210 71.62 5.77 17.00
N LEU A 211 71.13 5.03 18.00
CA LEU A 211 71.41 5.22 19.42
C LEU A 211 71.10 6.65 19.92
N ARG A 212 70.33 7.41 19.14
CA ARG A 212 69.89 8.77 19.46
C ARG A 212 68.80 8.71 20.52
N GLN A 213 68.97 9.50 21.57
CA GLN A 213 68.01 9.60 22.66
C GLN A 213 66.61 10.00 22.13
N VAL A 214 65.57 9.30 22.57
CA VAL A 214 64.17 9.55 22.22
C VAL A 214 63.45 10.29 23.34
N SER A 215 62.82 11.40 22.99
CA SER A 215 61.92 12.11 23.92
C SER A 215 60.60 11.35 24.07
N CYS A 216 59.98 11.51 25.23
CA CYS A 216 58.63 11.06 25.51
C CYS A 216 57.65 11.61 24.46
N ALA A 217 56.63 10.82 24.11
CA ALA A 217 55.54 11.25 23.23
C ALA A 217 54.18 10.88 23.82
N SER A 218 53.20 11.75 23.59
CA SER A 218 51.83 11.57 24.03
C SER A 218 50.84 11.85 22.90
N SER A 219 49.64 11.28 23.01
CA SER A 219 48.54 11.51 22.08
C SER A 219 47.21 11.30 22.79
N PHE A 220 46.16 11.96 22.31
CA PHE A 220 44.80 11.69 22.77
C PHE A 220 44.37 10.28 22.35
N LYS A 221 43.86 9.51 23.30
CA LYS A 221 43.14 8.27 23.05
C LYS A 221 41.79 8.55 22.38
N GLU A 222 41.19 7.48 21.89
CA GLU A 222 39.79 7.52 21.48
C GLU A 222 38.90 8.06 22.61
N PRO A 223 37.93 8.92 22.28
CA PRO A 223 36.99 9.48 23.24
C PRO A 223 36.09 8.41 23.84
N THR A 224 35.67 8.64 25.09
CA THR A 224 34.64 7.82 25.74
C THR A 224 33.28 7.96 25.05
N ASN A 225 32.37 7.01 25.28
CA ASN A 225 30.98 7.17 24.89
C ASN A 225 30.39 8.46 25.47
N CYS A 226 29.41 9.01 24.77
CA CYS A 226 28.67 10.17 25.24
C CYS A 226 27.91 9.81 26.53
N SER A 227 27.79 10.78 27.43
CA SER A 227 27.13 10.56 28.73
C SER A 227 25.64 10.22 28.61
N ALA A 228 24.98 10.58 27.51
CA ALA A 228 23.64 10.14 27.17
C ALA A 228 23.62 9.31 25.88
N LYS A 229 22.66 8.38 25.78
CA LYS A 229 22.40 7.59 24.56
C LYS A 229 21.39 8.24 23.62
N GLU A 230 20.68 9.26 24.10
CA GLU A 230 19.63 9.98 23.39
C GLU A 230 19.88 11.48 23.43
N CYS A 231 19.23 12.20 22.52
CA CYS A 231 19.33 13.64 22.37
C CYS A 231 18.44 14.38 23.37
N LEU A 232 19.04 14.81 24.47
CA LEU A 232 18.35 15.55 25.52
C LEU A 232 18.48 17.05 25.29
N ALA A 233 17.49 17.82 25.74
CA ALA A 233 17.56 19.28 25.71
C ALA A 233 18.70 19.76 26.61
N ASP A 234 19.57 20.63 26.09
CA ASP A 234 20.80 21.05 26.77
C ASP A 234 20.65 22.32 27.64
N GLY A 235 19.41 22.77 27.86
CA GLY A 235 19.09 23.98 28.63
C GLY A 235 19.42 25.31 27.92
N THR A 236 20.10 25.28 26.77
CA THR A 236 20.41 26.46 25.94
C THR A 236 19.50 26.59 24.71
N GLY A 237 18.46 25.74 24.63
CA GLY A 237 17.56 25.64 23.49
C GLY A 237 18.05 24.69 22.39
N GLY A 238 19.22 24.05 22.59
CA GLY A 238 19.74 22.99 21.75
C GLY A 238 19.45 21.59 22.29
N HIS A 239 19.85 20.57 21.53
CA HIS A 239 19.87 19.18 22.00
C HIS A 239 21.28 18.61 21.85
N ALA A 240 21.72 17.86 22.86
CA ALA A 240 23.02 17.19 22.87
C ALA A 240 22.90 15.82 23.54
N MET A 241 23.81 14.91 23.22
CA MET A 241 23.96 13.63 23.93
C MET A 241 24.87 13.77 25.16
N GLY A 242 24.84 14.94 25.80
CA GLY A 242 25.73 15.29 26.90
C GLY A 242 27.19 15.50 26.45
N GLY A 243 28.16 14.96 27.19
CA GLY A 243 29.59 15.19 26.95
C GLY A 243 30.40 13.91 26.75
N THR A 244 31.58 14.06 26.12
CA THR A 244 32.62 13.04 25.99
C THR A 244 33.96 13.56 26.51
N ALA A 245 34.84 12.65 26.95
CA ALA A 245 36.16 12.97 27.43
C ALA A 245 37.25 12.30 26.57
N PHE A 246 38.30 13.05 26.26
CA PHE A 246 39.52 12.58 25.63
C PHE A 246 40.65 12.63 26.66
N SER A 247 41.42 11.55 26.77
CA SER A 247 42.61 11.50 27.61
C SER A 247 43.87 11.52 26.73
N ASP A 248 44.73 12.52 26.92
CA ASP A 248 46.08 12.54 26.33
C ASP A 248 46.98 11.64 27.17
N VAL A 249 47.44 10.54 26.60
CA VAL A 249 48.24 9.53 27.29
C VAL A 249 49.65 9.49 26.72
N VAL A 250 50.61 9.19 27.59
CA VAL A 250 51.97 8.86 27.16
C VAL A 250 51.92 7.49 26.45
N TRP A 251 52.25 7.47 25.16
CA TRP A 251 52.37 6.22 24.39
C TRP A 251 53.83 5.83 24.14
N ARG A 252 54.79 6.76 24.30
CA ARG A 252 56.23 6.49 24.19
C ARG A 252 57.00 6.99 25.41
N ARG A 253 57.75 6.10 26.04
CA ARG A 253 58.67 6.41 27.14
C ARG A 253 59.90 7.17 26.62
N ARG A 254 60.50 8.03 27.45
CA ARG A 254 61.79 8.69 27.18
C ARG A 254 62.98 7.73 27.36
N SER A 255 64.05 7.92 26.60
CA SER A 255 65.36 7.33 26.93
C SER A 255 66.09 8.16 28.00
N VAL A 256 67.24 7.68 28.51
CA VAL A 256 67.98 8.29 29.64
C VAL A 256 68.25 9.79 29.45
N GLY A 257 68.62 10.21 28.24
CA GLY A 257 68.85 11.62 27.88
C GLY A 257 67.68 12.33 27.18
N GLY A 258 66.54 11.65 26.97
CA GLY A 258 65.38 12.20 26.28
C GLY A 258 64.51 13.09 27.18
N ALA A 259 63.73 14.01 26.59
CA ALA A 259 62.81 14.86 27.37
C ALA A 259 61.62 14.06 27.91
N SER A 260 61.18 14.34 29.14
CA SER A 260 59.95 13.79 29.72
C SER A 260 58.71 14.53 29.21
N CYS A 261 57.59 13.81 29.04
CA CYS A 261 56.30 14.48 28.90
C CYS A 261 55.96 15.17 30.23
N ALA A 262 55.19 16.24 30.17
CA ALA A 262 54.80 16.98 31.37
C ALA A 262 53.33 17.36 31.33
N ARG A 263 52.68 17.30 32.50
CA ARG A 263 51.35 17.86 32.72
C ARG A 263 51.45 19.40 32.80
N PRO A 264 50.37 20.16 32.53
CA PRO A 264 50.29 21.56 32.92
C PRO A 264 50.71 21.72 34.40
N GLY A 265 51.71 22.57 34.68
CA GLY A 265 52.35 22.68 36.00
C GLY A 265 53.72 21.98 36.13
N GLY A 266 54.26 21.37 35.06
CA GLY A 266 55.65 20.91 35.01
C GLY A 266 55.92 19.53 35.62
N VAL A 267 54.89 18.84 36.12
CA VAL A 267 55.00 17.49 36.68
C VAL A 267 55.39 16.50 35.57
N ARG A 268 56.54 15.85 35.72
CA ARG A 268 57.10 14.92 34.73
C ARG A 268 56.35 13.59 34.75
N MET A 269 55.83 13.19 33.59
CA MET A 269 55.20 11.89 33.34
C MET A 269 55.97 11.19 32.23
N SER A 270 56.39 9.94 32.45
CA SER A 270 57.22 9.21 31.48
C SER A 270 56.90 7.72 31.39
N ALA A 271 55.95 7.22 32.19
CA ALA A 271 55.48 5.86 32.04
C ALA A 271 54.37 5.80 30.98
N VAL A 272 54.42 4.77 30.14
CA VAL A 272 53.38 4.50 29.14
C VAL A 272 52.05 4.29 29.87
N GLY A 273 50.98 4.91 29.37
CA GLY A 273 49.64 4.86 29.96
C GLY A 273 49.31 6.00 30.94
N GLN A 274 50.27 6.81 31.37
CA GLN A 274 49.99 7.97 32.22
C GLN A 274 49.21 9.05 31.46
N VAL A 275 48.12 9.55 32.07
CA VAL A 275 47.28 10.63 31.52
C VAL A 275 47.89 12.00 31.83
N LEU A 276 48.21 12.77 30.79
CA LEU A 276 48.72 14.13 30.90
C LEU A 276 47.59 15.13 31.11
N ARG A 277 46.58 15.11 30.25
CA ARG A 277 45.46 16.06 30.24
C ARG A 277 44.18 15.37 29.80
N GLU A 278 43.07 15.89 30.31
CA GLU A 278 41.73 15.52 29.86
C GLU A 278 41.10 16.71 29.14
N ARG A 279 40.41 16.42 28.04
CA ARG A 279 39.63 17.40 27.29
C ARG A 279 38.19 16.92 27.24
N LYS A 280 37.25 17.76 27.66
CA LYS A 280 35.81 17.49 27.55
C LYS A 280 35.25 18.25 26.36
N GLU A 281 34.42 17.57 25.56
CA GLU A 281 33.71 18.17 24.44
C GLU A 281 32.22 17.79 24.50
N ALA A 282 31.37 18.66 23.97
CA ALA A 282 29.95 18.38 23.82
C ALA A 282 29.74 17.31 22.73
N CYS A 283 28.85 16.35 22.98
CA CYS A 283 28.43 15.39 21.98
C CYS A 283 27.23 15.94 21.18
N PRO A 284 27.42 16.38 19.93
CA PRO A 284 26.32 16.84 19.10
C PRO A 284 25.37 15.69 18.77
N CYS A 285 24.11 16.01 18.55
CA CYS A 285 23.11 15.05 18.10
C CYS A 285 23.44 14.54 16.68
N PRO A 286 23.42 13.21 16.46
CA PRO A 286 23.71 12.65 15.15
C PRO A 286 22.55 12.89 14.19
N THR A 287 22.80 12.66 12.90
CA THR A 287 21.78 12.76 11.86
C THR A 287 21.51 11.41 11.20
N CYS A 288 20.29 11.20 10.75
CA CYS A 288 19.91 10.07 9.92
C CYS A 288 20.39 10.33 8.48
N THR A 289 21.46 9.65 8.07
CA THR A 289 22.06 9.78 6.73
C THR A 289 21.49 8.78 5.72
N VAL A 290 20.89 7.70 6.21
CA VAL A 290 20.25 6.66 5.40
C VAL A 290 18.73 6.87 5.44
N PRO A 291 18.04 6.98 4.29
CA PRO A 291 16.60 7.14 4.27
C PRO A 291 15.87 5.87 4.76
N PRO A 292 14.63 5.99 5.28
CA PRO A 292 13.83 4.83 5.68
C PRO A 292 13.65 3.81 4.54
N GLY A 293 13.61 2.52 4.87
CA GLY A 293 13.41 1.46 3.88
C GLY A 293 14.67 0.96 3.18
N GLN A 294 15.84 1.45 3.56
CA GLN A 294 17.13 0.94 3.10
C GLN A 294 17.79 0.08 4.19
N PRO A 295 18.57 -0.96 3.83
CA PRO A 295 19.32 -1.76 4.80
C PRO A 295 20.23 -0.88 5.66
N PRO A 296 20.35 -1.14 6.97
CA PRO A 296 19.85 -2.29 7.73
C PRO A 296 18.41 -2.13 8.29
N GLY A 297 17.64 -1.13 7.85
CA GLY A 297 16.27 -0.89 8.34
C GLY A 297 15.21 -1.84 7.76
N PRO A 298 14.02 -1.91 8.38
CA PRO A 298 12.88 -2.68 7.87
C PRO A 298 12.38 -2.09 6.53
N PRO A 299 11.57 -2.85 5.75
CA PRO A 299 10.95 -2.34 4.54
C PRO A 299 10.00 -1.17 4.82
N LEU A 300 9.72 -0.37 3.79
CA LEU A 300 8.77 0.73 3.90
C LEU A 300 7.34 0.25 4.20
N PRO A 301 6.54 1.03 4.92
CA PRO A 301 5.13 0.76 5.15
C PRO A 301 4.32 0.61 3.85
N GLU A 302 3.26 -0.19 3.90
CA GLU A 302 2.31 -0.32 2.80
C GLU A 302 1.42 0.93 2.65
N HIS A 303 0.68 1.03 1.53
CA HIS A 303 -0.27 2.12 1.22
C HIS A 303 0.31 3.54 1.12
N MET A 304 1.64 3.67 0.95
CA MET A 304 2.28 4.91 0.53
C MET A 304 1.97 5.22 -0.95
N PRO A 305 1.93 6.50 -1.36
CA PRO A 305 1.72 6.88 -2.76
C PRO A 305 2.88 6.43 -3.66
N ASN A 306 4.12 6.56 -3.18
CA ASN A 306 5.33 6.00 -3.77
C ASN A 306 6.46 5.99 -2.73
N ALA A 307 7.53 5.25 -3.00
CA ALA A 307 8.73 5.25 -2.15
C ALA A 307 9.73 6.37 -2.49
N SER A 308 9.53 7.12 -3.58
CA SER A 308 10.53 8.08 -4.06
C SER A 308 10.69 9.30 -3.16
N TYR A 309 9.61 9.79 -2.55
CA TYR A 309 9.69 10.99 -1.71
C TYR A 309 10.50 10.75 -0.42
N VAL A 310 10.54 9.51 0.08
CA VAL A 310 11.29 9.15 1.28
C VAL A 310 12.81 9.11 1.04
N ARG A 311 13.24 9.01 -0.24
CA ARG A 311 14.67 9.05 -0.58
C ARG A 311 15.34 10.38 -0.21
N SER A 312 14.58 11.46 -0.08
CA SER A 312 15.10 12.75 0.35
C SER A 312 15.15 12.91 1.88
N TYR A 313 14.73 11.90 2.65
CA TYR A 313 14.72 11.95 4.12
C TYR A 313 16.09 11.60 4.67
N VAL A 314 17.06 12.45 4.34
CA VAL A 314 18.46 12.40 4.79
C VAL A 314 18.79 13.66 5.58
N LEU A 315 19.86 13.60 6.38
CA LEU A 315 20.33 14.71 7.22
C LEU A 315 19.28 15.21 8.22
N VAL A 316 18.38 14.33 8.66
CA VAL A 316 17.40 14.63 9.72
C VAL A 316 18.09 14.48 11.07
N SER A 317 18.05 15.52 11.90
CA SER A 317 18.68 15.49 13.23
C SER A 317 17.92 14.57 14.20
N ALA A 318 18.65 13.81 15.01
CA ALA A 318 18.07 13.07 16.14
C ALA A 318 17.58 14.00 17.27
N ALA A 319 17.83 15.31 17.17
CA ALA A 319 17.26 16.35 18.02
C ALA A 319 15.78 16.62 17.64
N ASN A 320 14.88 15.66 17.91
CA ASN A 320 13.46 15.74 17.58
C ASN A 320 13.13 15.95 16.08
N GLY A 321 14.06 15.63 15.18
CA GLY A 321 13.83 15.77 13.74
C GLY A 321 12.85 14.72 13.22
N THR A 322 11.79 15.20 12.58
CA THR A 322 10.75 14.35 11.99
C THR A 322 10.56 14.63 10.50
N ARG A 323 10.03 13.64 9.78
CA ARG A 323 9.61 13.76 8.38
C ARG A 323 8.23 13.12 8.17
N PRO A 324 7.33 13.74 7.40
CA PRO A 324 5.95 13.25 7.28
C PRO A 324 5.87 11.91 6.55
N LEU A 325 4.94 11.05 6.94
CA LEU A 325 4.51 9.91 6.14
C LEU A 325 3.33 10.37 5.26
N LEU A 326 3.49 10.29 3.94
CA LEU A 326 2.41 10.51 2.98
C LEU A 326 1.71 9.18 2.69
N CYS A 327 0.39 9.19 2.72
CA CYS A 327 -0.46 8.03 2.48
C CYS A 327 -1.30 8.21 1.20
N ARG A 328 -1.74 7.11 0.59
CA ARG A 328 -2.71 7.13 -0.52
C ARG A 328 -4.04 7.74 -0.06
N PRO A 329 -4.87 8.28 -0.99
CA PRO A 329 -6.20 8.79 -0.65
C PRO A 329 -7.01 7.77 0.16
N GLY A 330 -7.68 8.23 1.23
CA GLY A 330 -8.46 7.36 2.14
C GLY A 330 -7.67 6.69 3.27
N LYS A 331 -6.35 6.92 3.35
CA LYS A 331 -5.49 6.48 4.44
C LYS A 331 -4.84 7.66 5.15
N SER A 332 -4.71 7.58 6.48
CA SER A 332 -4.02 8.59 7.31
C SER A 332 -2.77 8.01 7.96
N PRO A 333 -1.68 8.79 8.08
CA PRO A 333 -0.45 8.33 8.73
C PRO A 333 -0.65 8.25 10.25
N THR A 334 -0.20 7.18 10.89
CA THR A 334 -0.20 7.06 12.35
C THR A 334 0.81 7.98 13.02
N GLY A 335 1.81 8.46 12.28
CA GLY A 335 2.78 9.44 12.73
C GLY A 335 3.84 9.78 11.67
N PRO A 336 4.78 10.67 11.99
CA PRO A 336 5.93 10.93 11.14
C PRO A 336 7.07 9.91 11.35
N PHE A 337 7.99 9.84 10.40
CA PHE A 337 9.29 9.19 10.60
C PHE A 337 10.13 10.04 11.55
N THR A 338 10.54 9.47 12.68
CA THR A 338 11.35 10.15 13.70
C THR A 338 12.79 9.66 13.64
N CYS A 339 13.76 10.57 13.59
CA CYS A 339 15.17 10.21 13.69
C CYS A 339 15.58 10.05 15.16
N VAL A 340 16.24 8.94 15.49
CA VAL A 340 16.76 8.64 16.83
C VAL A 340 18.26 8.33 16.78
N ALA A 341 18.98 8.55 17.88
CA ALA A 341 20.40 8.27 17.95
C ALA A 341 20.65 6.75 18.01
N ARG A 342 21.48 6.21 17.11
CA ARG A 342 21.96 4.81 17.17
C ARG A 342 23.34 4.73 17.80
N SER A 343 24.19 5.70 17.47
CA SER A 343 25.53 5.84 18.02
C SER A 343 25.87 7.33 18.14
N ARG A 344 27.08 7.64 18.64
CA ARG A 344 27.52 9.03 18.78
C ARG A 344 27.58 9.81 17.45
N PHE A 345 27.61 9.12 16.32
CA PHE A 345 27.81 9.70 15.00
C PHE A 345 26.64 9.48 14.03
N PHE A 346 25.88 8.40 14.25
CA PHE A 346 24.87 7.97 13.29
C PHE A 346 23.50 7.90 13.96
N GLY A 347 22.53 8.56 13.33
CA GLY A 347 21.11 8.39 13.62
C GLY A 347 20.51 7.26 12.78
N THR A 348 19.42 6.69 13.26
CA THR A 348 18.54 5.80 12.50
C THR A 348 17.10 6.23 12.67
N PHE A 349 16.25 5.98 11.68
CA PHE A 349 14.82 6.20 11.86
C PHE A 349 14.25 5.18 12.83
N ALA A 350 13.44 5.65 13.80
CA ALA A 350 12.84 4.85 14.84
C ALA A 350 11.98 3.73 14.24
N THR A 351 12.08 2.53 14.83
CA THR A 351 11.29 1.36 14.44
C THR A 351 10.42 0.92 15.61
N PRO A 352 9.16 0.49 15.39
CA PRO A 352 8.51 0.30 14.08
C PRO A 352 8.23 1.62 13.35
N TYR A 353 8.27 1.58 12.01
CA TYR A 353 7.93 2.74 11.18
C TYR A 353 6.44 3.09 11.31
N PRO A 354 6.07 4.38 11.15
CA PRO A 354 4.66 4.76 11.10
C PRO A 354 3.96 4.07 9.92
N THR A 355 2.68 3.78 10.08
CA THR A 355 1.84 3.04 9.12
C THR A 355 0.77 3.95 8.52
N CYS A 356 0.31 3.60 7.32
CA CYS A 356 -0.86 4.23 6.71
C CYS A 356 -2.09 3.39 7.04
N GLU A 357 -2.91 3.87 7.98
CA GLU A 357 -4.12 3.19 8.42
C GLU A 357 -5.37 3.80 7.78
N GLY A 358 -6.50 3.09 7.85
CA GLY A 358 -7.77 3.59 7.31
C GLY A 358 -8.15 4.90 7.97
N THR A 359 -8.45 5.93 7.17
CA THR A 359 -8.85 7.22 7.74
C THR A 359 -10.13 7.05 8.57
N PRO A 360 -10.16 7.53 9.82
CA PRO A 360 -11.36 7.47 10.63
C PRO A 360 -12.42 8.45 10.09
N CYS A 361 -13.68 8.19 10.38
CA CYS A 361 -14.79 9.02 9.93
C CYS A 361 -15.07 10.10 10.98
N HIS A 362 -14.73 11.34 10.64
CA HIS A 362 -14.82 12.50 11.54
C HIS A 362 -16.19 13.20 11.53
N ALA A 363 -16.96 13.03 10.45
CA ALA A 363 -18.27 13.66 10.30
C ALA A 363 -19.40 12.63 10.45
N PRO A 364 -20.54 12.99 11.06
CA PRO A 364 -21.66 12.08 11.23
C PRO A 364 -22.23 11.63 9.89
N PRO A 365 -22.60 10.34 9.72
CA PRO A 365 -23.23 9.86 8.50
C PRO A 365 -24.59 10.52 8.29
N ASN A 366 -24.93 10.81 7.04
CA ASN A 366 -26.20 11.44 6.71
C ASN A 366 -27.35 10.42 6.80
N LEU A 367 -28.04 10.41 7.94
CA LEU A 367 -29.19 9.55 8.18
C LEU A 367 -30.34 9.84 7.19
N SER A 368 -30.60 11.11 6.88
CA SER A 368 -31.69 11.53 5.98
C SER A 368 -31.53 11.05 4.53
N ALA A 369 -30.32 10.65 4.13
CA ALA A 369 -30.07 10.06 2.83
C ALA A 369 -30.57 8.60 2.70
N VAL A 370 -30.88 7.93 3.83
CA VAL A 370 -31.40 6.56 3.84
C VAL A 370 -32.93 6.62 3.92
N ALA A 371 -33.60 6.25 2.84
CA ALA A 371 -35.06 6.18 2.83
C ALA A 371 -35.58 5.23 3.92
N HIS A 372 -36.63 5.66 4.64
CA HIS A 372 -37.26 4.93 5.74
C HIS A 372 -36.37 4.68 6.97
N SER A 373 -35.31 5.45 7.16
CA SER A 373 -34.54 5.44 8.41
C SER A 373 -35.21 6.34 9.46
N ALA A 374 -35.30 5.87 10.71
CA ALA A 374 -35.89 6.63 11.81
C ALA A 374 -34.83 7.27 12.71
N ALA A 375 -33.88 6.48 13.23
CA ALA A 375 -32.86 6.96 14.17
C ALA A 375 -31.60 6.08 14.13
N PHE A 376 -30.49 6.58 14.69
CA PHE A 376 -29.34 5.73 15.00
C PHE A 376 -29.62 4.83 16.20
N ASP A 377 -29.06 3.63 16.16
CA ASP A 377 -29.15 2.65 17.25
C ASP A 377 -27.83 2.60 18.01
N LEU A 378 -27.77 3.29 19.16
CA LEU A 378 -26.55 3.37 19.95
C LEU A 378 -26.12 1.99 20.50
N ALA A 379 -27.08 1.15 20.90
CA ALA A 379 -26.77 -0.14 21.52
C ALA A 379 -26.14 -1.13 20.54
N ARG A 380 -26.48 -1.03 19.25
CA ARG A 380 -25.91 -1.89 18.19
C ARG A 380 -24.76 -1.24 17.41
N SER A 381 -24.38 -0.01 17.76
CA SER A 381 -23.24 0.68 17.15
C SER A 381 -21.93 0.26 17.82
N THR A 382 -20.83 0.25 17.07
CA THR A 382 -19.53 -0.19 17.57
C THR A 382 -19.12 0.64 18.80
N GLY A 383 -18.88 -0.03 19.93
CA GLY A 383 -18.46 0.62 21.18
C GLY A 383 -19.53 1.50 21.84
N GLY A 384 -20.81 1.39 21.47
CA GLY A 384 -21.87 2.24 22.01
C GLY A 384 -21.78 3.71 21.56
N LEU A 385 -21.05 3.98 20.48
CA LEU A 385 -20.73 5.33 20.03
C LEU A 385 -21.96 6.04 19.46
N ASP A 386 -22.19 7.30 19.87
CA ASP A 386 -23.28 8.13 19.34
C ASP A 386 -22.89 8.72 17.98
N CYS A 387 -23.32 8.05 16.92
CA CYS A 387 -23.00 8.42 15.55
C CYS A 387 -23.58 9.76 15.08
N ALA A 388 -24.55 10.34 15.80
CA ALA A 388 -25.02 11.70 15.50
C ALA A 388 -24.03 12.79 15.93
N ARG A 389 -23.08 12.46 16.80
CA ARG A 389 -22.15 13.41 17.45
C ARG A 389 -20.68 13.20 17.08
N LEU A 390 -20.42 12.45 16.01
CA LEU A 390 -19.08 12.27 15.46
C LEU A 390 -18.43 13.63 15.18
N SER A 391 -17.18 13.77 15.61
CA SER A 391 -16.39 15.00 15.44
C SER A 391 -14.90 14.67 15.42
N ASP A 392 -14.04 15.67 15.18
CA ASP A 392 -12.59 15.48 15.18
C ASP A 392 -12.02 14.99 16.52
N SER A 393 -12.67 15.33 17.64
CA SER A 393 -12.27 14.89 18.99
C SER A 393 -12.81 13.51 19.38
N SER A 394 -13.80 12.99 18.64
CA SER A 394 -14.36 11.67 18.83
C SER A 394 -14.78 11.08 17.47
N PRO A 395 -13.81 10.68 16.63
CA PRO A 395 -14.09 10.12 15.33
C PRO A 395 -14.39 8.61 15.43
N MET A 396 -15.01 8.06 14.39
CA MET A 396 -15.20 6.61 14.28
C MET A 396 -14.01 5.99 13.58
N GLU A 397 -13.34 5.05 14.25
CA GLU A 397 -12.26 4.28 13.65
C GLU A 397 -12.71 3.51 12.40
N HIS A 398 -11.77 3.34 11.46
CA HIS A 398 -12.03 2.55 10.25
C HIS A 398 -12.51 1.13 10.59
N GLY A 399 -13.55 0.65 9.91
CA GLY A 399 -14.19 -0.63 10.20
C GLY A 399 -15.27 -0.55 11.30
N GLY A 400 -15.37 0.56 12.02
CA GLY A 400 -16.48 0.85 12.92
C GLY A 400 -17.80 0.98 12.17
N SER A 401 -18.91 0.68 12.85
CA SER A 401 -20.23 0.71 12.24
C SER A 401 -21.29 1.42 13.11
N CYS A 402 -22.13 2.24 12.47
CA CYS A 402 -23.29 2.86 13.08
C CYS A 402 -24.56 2.10 12.70
N ALA A 403 -25.16 1.43 13.67
CA ALA A 403 -26.43 0.75 13.46
C ALA A 403 -27.57 1.76 13.29
N VAL A 404 -28.58 1.37 12.52
CA VAL A 404 -29.75 2.20 12.23
C VAL A 404 -31.03 1.46 12.64
N VAL A 405 -31.99 2.20 13.18
CA VAL A 405 -33.37 1.79 13.37
C VAL A 405 -34.18 2.36 12.20
N CYS A 406 -34.87 1.49 11.46
CA CYS A 406 -35.77 1.90 10.40
C CYS A 406 -37.15 2.24 10.95
N GLU A 407 -37.94 2.97 10.15
CA GLU A 407 -39.36 3.24 10.44
C GLU A 407 -40.15 1.93 10.65
N PRO A 408 -41.26 1.95 11.41
CA PRO A 408 -42.10 0.77 11.63
C PRO A 408 -42.50 0.08 10.31
N GLY A 409 -42.29 -1.23 10.23
CA GLY A 409 -42.55 -2.02 9.01
C GLY A 409 -41.37 -2.12 8.04
N TRP A 410 -40.22 -1.55 8.41
CA TRP A 410 -38.95 -1.67 7.68
C TRP A 410 -37.88 -2.31 8.57
N LEU A 411 -37.00 -3.12 7.98
CA LEU A 411 -35.90 -3.77 8.67
C LEU A 411 -34.56 -3.24 8.15
N ALA A 412 -33.64 -2.92 9.05
CA ALA A 412 -32.30 -2.46 8.68
C ALA A 412 -31.48 -3.63 8.10
N ARG A 413 -31.05 -3.51 6.84
CA ARG A 413 -30.08 -4.39 6.21
C ARG A 413 -28.72 -3.70 6.16
N GLY A 414 -27.86 -4.07 7.10
CA GLY A 414 -26.55 -3.46 7.31
C GLY A 414 -26.58 -2.27 8.27
N SER A 415 -25.42 -1.66 8.44
CA SER A 415 -25.14 -0.46 9.24
C SER A 415 -24.33 0.52 8.39
N PHE A 416 -24.21 1.78 8.81
CA PHE A 416 -23.24 2.67 8.18
C PHE A 416 -21.84 2.20 8.55
N LEU A 417 -21.07 1.70 7.57
CA LEU A 417 -19.72 1.21 7.79
C LEU A 417 -18.71 2.31 7.46
N CYS A 418 -17.86 2.68 8.42
CA CYS A 418 -16.77 3.62 8.18
C CYS A 418 -15.67 2.96 7.34
N HIS A 419 -15.54 3.38 6.08
CA HIS A 419 -14.55 2.87 5.15
C HIS A 419 -13.72 4.02 4.59
N GLU A 420 -12.46 4.14 5.03
CA GLU A 420 -11.48 5.11 4.48
C GLU A 420 -11.98 6.56 4.51
N GLY A 421 -12.48 6.99 5.68
CA GLY A 421 -12.99 8.35 5.92
C GLY A 421 -14.40 8.62 5.38
N ALA A 422 -15.04 7.65 4.71
CA ALA A 422 -16.39 7.77 4.19
C ALA A 422 -17.31 6.65 4.68
N PHE A 423 -18.58 7.00 4.94
CA PHE A 423 -19.58 6.03 5.33
C PHE A 423 -20.25 5.36 4.13
N ARG A 424 -20.28 4.02 4.13
CA ARG A 424 -21.13 3.25 3.22
C ARG A 424 -22.52 3.10 3.84
N ALA A 425 -23.54 3.60 3.16
CA ALA A 425 -24.90 3.65 3.70
C ALA A 425 -25.62 2.28 3.73
N PRO A 426 -26.38 1.98 4.80
CA PRO A 426 -27.24 0.80 4.87
C PRO A 426 -28.52 0.98 4.05
N ARG A 427 -29.36 -0.07 3.98
CA ARG A 427 -30.70 0.01 3.37
C ARG A 427 -31.77 -0.48 4.33
N CYS A 428 -32.84 0.29 4.48
CA CYS A 428 -34.06 -0.18 5.11
C CYS A 428 -34.87 -0.95 4.07
N ILE A 429 -35.13 -2.23 4.33
CA ILE A 429 -35.93 -3.09 3.45
C ILE A 429 -37.33 -3.24 4.02
N ALA A 430 -38.35 -3.16 3.16
CA ALA A 430 -39.74 -3.34 3.56
C ALA A 430 -39.93 -4.76 4.11
N GLN A 431 -40.61 -4.87 5.25
CA GLN A 431 -41.03 -6.17 5.77
C GLN A 431 -42.18 -6.71 4.90
N ILE A 432 -42.30 -8.03 4.86
CA ILE A 432 -43.37 -8.71 4.14
C ILE A 432 -44.54 -8.96 5.09
N CYS A 433 -45.76 -8.71 4.61
CA CYS A 433 -46.94 -9.27 5.27
C CYS A 433 -46.97 -10.76 4.98
N ASN A 434 -47.12 -11.57 6.03
CA ASN A 434 -47.07 -13.02 5.89
C ASN A 434 -48.27 -13.52 5.07
N ASP A 435 -48.06 -14.49 4.19
CA ASP A 435 -49.14 -15.11 3.42
C ASP A 435 -50.07 -15.86 4.38
N THR A 436 -51.16 -15.20 4.76
CA THR A 436 -52.26 -15.86 5.46
C THR A 436 -52.91 -16.83 4.49
N VAL A 437 -52.99 -18.11 4.86
CA VAL A 437 -53.75 -19.10 4.10
C VAL A 437 -55.20 -18.62 4.01
N ILE A 438 -55.65 -18.22 2.82
CA ILE A 438 -57.04 -17.83 2.58
C ILE A 438 -57.80 -19.08 2.15
N PRO A 439 -58.81 -19.52 2.91
CA PRO A 439 -59.69 -20.59 2.46
C PRO A 439 -60.38 -20.16 1.17
N ARG A 440 -60.25 -20.97 0.11
CA ARG A 440 -60.89 -20.74 -1.19
C ARG A 440 -60.48 -19.43 -1.89
N GLY A 441 -59.21 -19.01 -1.73
CA GLY A 441 -58.67 -17.86 -2.44
C GLY A 441 -57.17 -17.63 -2.22
N ARG A 442 -56.66 -16.54 -2.79
CA ARG A 442 -55.28 -16.06 -2.60
C ARG A 442 -55.21 -14.53 -2.68
N VAL A 443 -54.19 -13.95 -2.07
CA VAL A 443 -53.81 -12.55 -2.33
C VAL A 443 -52.83 -12.55 -3.51
N ASP A 444 -53.10 -11.74 -4.53
CA ASP A 444 -52.18 -11.56 -5.65
C ASP A 444 -51.46 -10.22 -5.51
N CYS A 445 -50.20 -10.25 -5.10
CA CYS A 445 -49.36 -9.07 -4.98
C CYS A 445 -48.34 -8.91 -6.13
N ALA A 446 -48.48 -9.65 -7.23
CA ALA A 446 -47.47 -9.68 -8.29
C ALA A 446 -47.22 -8.30 -8.91
N ALA A 447 -48.29 -7.53 -9.14
CA ALA A 447 -48.19 -6.17 -9.68
C ALA A 447 -47.46 -5.18 -8.75
N ALA A 448 -47.38 -5.48 -7.45
CA ALA A 448 -46.69 -4.67 -6.44
C ALA A 448 -45.28 -5.21 -6.11
N GLY A 449 -44.80 -6.26 -6.80
CA GLY A 449 -43.50 -6.88 -6.53
C GLY A 449 -43.48 -7.78 -5.28
N GLY A 450 -44.64 -8.18 -4.76
CA GLY A 450 -44.79 -9.01 -3.56
C GLY A 450 -45.58 -8.31 -2.45
N PRO A 451 -45.87 -9.01 -1.33
CA PRO A 451 -46.65 -8.50 -0.20
C PRO A 451 -45.81 -7.57 0.69
N LEU A 452 -45.16 -6.58 0.09
CA LEU A 452 -44.28 -5.63 0.78
C LEU A 452 -45.11 -4.62 1.58
N MET A 453 -44.55 -4.12 2.67
CA MET A 453 -45.15 -3.04 3.47
C MET A 453 -45.62 -1.86 2.59
N GLY A 454 -46.89 -1.47 2.73
CA GLY A 454 -47.52 -0.41 1.93
C GLY A 454 -48.13 -0.85 0.59
N SER A 455 -47.94 -2.11 0.18
CA SER A 455 -48.55 -2.64 -1.05
C SER A 455 -50.07 -2.77 -0.95
N LEU A 456 -50.76 -2.59 -2.08
CA LEU A 456 -52.21 -2.74 -2.25
C LEU A 456 -52.51 -3.91 -3.20
N CYS A 457 -52.78 -5.07 -2.62
CA CYS A 457 -52.91 -6.32 -3.37
C CYS A 457 -54.37 -6.70 -3.61
N PRO A 458 -54.76 -7.09 -4.84
CA PRO A 458 -56.06 -7.70 -5.10
C PRO A 458 -56.24 -9.05 -4.39
N VAL A 459 -57.48 -9.33 -3.97
CA VAL A 459 -57.90 -10.63 -3.44
C VAL A 459 -58.58 -11.41 -4.56
N VAL A 460 -58.06 -12.60 -4.86
CA VAL A 460 -58.59 -13.50 -5.90
C VAL A 460 -59.19 -14.72 -5.23
N CYS A 461 -60.51 -14.84 -5.26
CA CYS A 461 -61.23 -15.98 -4.71
C CYS A 461 -61.41 -17.10 -5.77
N ASP A 462 -61.58 -18.33 -5.30
CA ASP A 462 -61.93 -19.47 -6.14
C ASP A 462 -63.30 -19.24 -6.83
N PRO A 463 -63.56 -19.89 -7.98
CA PRO A 463 -64.85 -19.78 -8.66
C PRO A 463 -66.03 -20.08 -7.72
N GLY A 464 -67.05 -19.22 -7.73
CA GLY A 464 -68.21 -19.32 -6.84
C GLY A 464 -68.07 -18.62 -5.49
N TYR A 465 -66.94 -17.93 -5.27
CA TYR A 465 -66.70 -17.08 -4.10
C TYR A 465 -66.38 -15.64 -4.53
N GLU A 466 -66.80 -14.67 -3.72
CA GLU A 466 -66.52 -13.25 -3.91
C GLU A 466 -65.70 -12.68 -2.74
N PRO A 467 -64.77 -11.75 -3.00
CA PRO A 467 -63.94 -11.18 -1.94
C PRO A 467 -64.76 -10.19 -1.09
N ALA A 468 -64.66 -10.30 0.23
CA ALA A 468 -65.27 -9.34 1.16
C ALA A 468 -64.71 -7.91 0.97
N ALA A 469 -63.45 -7.80 0.51
CA ALA A 469 -62.84 -6.57 0.04
C ALA A 469 -62.01 -6.86 -1.22
N ALA A 470 -62.25 -6.10 -2.30
CA ALA A 470 -61.57 -6.32 -3.58
C ALA A 470 -60.03 -6.15 -3.52
N ARG A 471 -59.54 -5.35 -2.56
CA ARG A 471 -58.11 -5.10 -2.34
C ARG A 471 -57.81 -5.03 -0.84
N VAL A 472 -56.66 -5.54 -0.45
CA VAL A 472 -56.13 -5.48 0.93
C VAL A 472 -54.78 -4.78 0.94
N GLY A 473 -54.51 -4.00 1.99
CA GLY A 473 -53.25 -3.28 2.15
C GLY A 473 -52.34 -3.98 3.16
N CYS A 474 -51.05 -4.14 2.83
CA CYS A 474 -50.06 -4.61 3.81
C CYS A 474 -49.67 -3.47 4.76
N ARG A 475 -50.03 -3.58 6.05
CA ARG A 475 -49.81 -2.53 7.06
C ARG A 475 -49.26 -3.11 8.36
N MET A 476 -48.58 -2.27 9.15
CA MET A 476 -48.15 -2.61 10.49
C MET A 476 -49.33 -2.63 11.45
N THR A 477 -49.45 -3.72 12.21
CA THR A 477 -50.40 -3.88 13.31
C THR A 477 -49.62 -4.09 14.62
N SER A 478 -50.33 -4.14 15.76
CA SER A 478 -49.71 -4.38 17.06
C SER A 478 -48.97 -5.72 17.18
N THR A 479 -49.30 -6.69 16.32
CA THR A 479 -48.68 -8.02 16.28
C THR A 479 -47.69 -8.21 15.13
N GLY A 480 -47.44 -7.18 14.31
CA GLY A 480 -46.53 -7.21 13.16
C GLY A 480 -47.18 -6.82 11.83
N PRO A 481 -46.48 -6.98 10.69
CA PRO A 481 -47.03 -6.67 9.37
C PRO A 481 -48.14 -7.66 8.98
N ALA A 482 -49.35 -7.16 8.73
CA ALA A 482 -50.52 -7.95 8.36
C ALA A 482 -51.37 -7.26 7.29
N PHE A 483 -52.18 -8.03 6.56
CA PHE A 483 -53.13 -7.50 5.59
C PHE A 483 -54.35 -6.89 6.29
N VAL A 484 -54.67 -5.64 5.95
CA VAL A 484 -55.80 -4.90 6.51
C VAL A 484 -56.66 -4.32 5.37
N PRO A 485 -57.98 -4.60 5.33
CA PRO A 485 -58.71 -5.56 6.16
C PRO A 485 -58.25 -7.01 5.91
N ALA A 486 -58.60 -7.94 6.80
CA ALA A 486 -58.26 -9.36 6.62
C ALA A 486 -58.88 -9.91 5.32
N PRO A 487 -58.12 -10.61 4.46
CA PRO A 487 -58.64 -11.13 3.21
C PRO A 487 -59.56 -12.33 3.44
N VAL A 488 -60.84 -12.20 3.07
CA VAL A 488 -61.86 -13.25 3.24
C VAL A 488 -62.66 -13.43 1.95
N CYS A 489 -62.86 -14.68 1.54
CA CYS A 489 -63.71 -15.07 0.41
C CYS A 489 -65.06 -15.60 0.92
N ARG A 490 -66.17 -15.03 0.47
CA ARG A 490 -67.54 -15.42 0.85
C ARG A 490 -68.22 -16.17 -0.29
N ARG A 491 -69.13 -17.10 0.03
CA ARG A 491 -69.89 -17.86 -0.97
C ARG A 491 -70.79 -16.90 -1.77
N SER A 492 -70.75 -17.00 -3.09
CA SER A 492 -71.65 -16.25 -3.96
C SER A 492 -73.06 -16.87 -3.98
N ILE A 493 -74.08 -16.04 -4.19
CA ILE A 493 -75.50 -16.42 -4.08
C ILE A 493 -76.11 -16.68 -5.48
N CYS A 494 -76.65 -17.88 -5.71
CA CYS A 494 -77.40 -18.25 -6.93
C CYS A 494 -78.81 -17.64 -6.97
N GLY A 495 -79.40 -17.39 -5.81
CA GLY A 495 -80.80 -16.96 -5.70
C GLY A 495 -81.77 -18.07 -6.08
N SER A 496 -83.06 -17.71 -6.26
CA SER A 496 -84.07 -18.70 -6.62
C SER A 496 -83.90 -19.19 -8.06
N TYR A 497 -84.14 -20.48 -8.30
CA TYR A 497 -84.16 -21.10 -9.61
C TYR A 497 -85.15 -20.39 -10.54
N PRO A 498 -84.71 -19.89 -11.71
CA PRO A 498 -85.50 -18.97 -12.53
C PRO A 498 -86.57 -19.68 -13.39
N PHE A 499 -86.48 -21.00 -13.60
CA PHE A 499 -87.36 -21.75 -14.50
C PHE A 499 -88.42 -22.55 -13.72
N THR A 500 -89.42 -21.87 -13.16
CA THR A 500 -90.44 -22.48 -12.29
C THR A 500 -91.76 -22.84 -12.99
N THR A 501 -91.91 -22.53 -14.28
CA THR A 501 -93.17 -22.79 -14.99
C THR A 501 -93.40 -24.30 -15.16
N GLY A 502 -94.45 -24.83 -14.52
CA GLY A 502 -94.76 -26.27 -14.53
C GLY A 502 -93.84 -27.12 -13.66
N ALA A 503 -93.16 -26.52 -12.68
CA ALA A 503 -92.23 -27.19 -11.78
C ALA A 503 -92.26 -26.62 -10.35
N ALA A 504 -92.35 -27.50 -9.35
CA ALA A 504 -92.11 -27.17 -7.95
C ALA A 504 -90.63 -27.34 -7.60
N VAL A 505 -90.02 -26.33 -6.97
CA VAL A 505 -88.60 -26.36 -6.55
C VAL A 505 -88.50 -26.41 -5.04
N ILE A 506 -87.87 -27.45 -4.51
CA ILE A 506 -87.67 -27.70 -3.09
C ILE A 506 -86.19 -27.50 -2.76
N TYR A 507 -85.85 -26.42 -2.07
CA TYR A 507 -84.47 -26.15 -1.63
C TYR A 507 -84.15 -26.96 -0.36
N SER A 508 -82.87 -27.31 -0.16
CA SER A 508 -82.44 -28.00 1.05
C SER A 508 -82.68 -27.15 2.32
N PRO A 509 -82.95 -27.78 3.48
CA PRO A 509 -83.20 -27.06 4.73
C PRO A 509 -82.01 -26.18 5.12
N GLY A 510 -82.26 -24.90 5.40
CA GLY A 510 -81.19 -23.94 5.77
C GLY A 510 -80.41 -23.37 4.58
N SER A 511 -80.82 -23.62 3.34
CA SER A 511 -80.18 -23.06 2.15
C SER A 511 -80.29 -21.54 2.09
N GLU A 512 -79.15 -20.89 1.92
CA GLU A 512 -79.03 -19.46 1.58
C GLU A 512 -79.12 -19.24 0.06
N LYS A 513 -79.33 -20.33 -0.69
CA LYS A 513 -79.26 -20.41 -2.15
C LYS A 513 -77.88 -19.97 -2.64
N ALA A 514 -76.84 -20.36 -1.90
CA ALA A 514 -75.45 -19.99 -2.16
C ALA A 514 -74.64 -21.16 -2.71
N MET A 515 -73.40 -20.89 -3.14
CA MET A 515 -72.47 -21.91 -3.66
C MET A 515 -72.49 -23.19 -2.81
N ASP A 516 -72.61 -24.33 -3.48
CA ASP A 516 -72.73 -25.69 -2.93
C ASP A 516 -74.09 -26.10 -2.35
N ASP A 517 -75.05 -25.18 -2.22
CA ASP A 517 -76.41 -25.53 -1.83
C ASP A 517 -77.13 -26.34 -2.92
N THR A 518 -78.06 -27.20 -2.52
CA THR A 518 -78.81 -28.08 -3.42
C THR A 518 -80.31 -27.81 -3.37
N ALA A 519 -80.99 -28.12 -4.48
CA ALA A 519 -82.44 -28.09 -4.56
C ALA A 519 -82.93 -29.23 -5.45
N GLN A 520 -84.19 -29.63 -5.28
CA GLN A 520 -84.84 -30.64 -6.09
C GLN A 520 -85.97 -30.00 -6.89
N VAL A 521 -85.97 -30.23 -8.21
CA VAL A 521 -87.01 -29.75 -9.12
C VAL A 521 -87.94 -30.92 -9.46
N VAL A 522 -89.24 -30.75 -9.21
CA VAL A 522 -90.31 -31.73 -9.43
C VAL A 522 -91.29 -31.16 -10.45
N CYS A 523 -91.49 -31.84 -11.59
CA CYS A 523 -92.41 -31.37 -12.63
C CYS A 523 -93.88 -31.60 -12.27
N ASP A 524 -94.75 -30.64 -12.60
CA ASP A 524 -96.20 -30.73 -12.42
C ASP A 524 -96.84 -31.69 -13.45
N ALA A 525 -98.04 -32.17 -13.16
CA ALA A 525 -98.80 -33.03 -14.07
C ALA A 525 -99.03 -32.33 -15.43
N LEU A 526 -98.88 -33.07 -16.55
CA LEU A 526 -98.94 -32.63 -17.97
C LEU A 526 -97.63 -32.09 -18.59
N TYR A 527 -96.54 -31.97 -17.82
CA TYR A 527 -95.21 -31.62 -18.35
C TYR A 527 -94.35 -32.89 -18.56
N LEU A 528 -93.65 -32.99 -19.70
CA LEU A 528 -92.69 -34.03 -20.09
C LEU A 528 -91.50 -34.09 -19.12
N ALA A 529 -91.72 -34.82 -18.04
CA ALA A 529 -90.82 -35.72 -17.36
C ALA A 529 -91.66 -36.47 -16.31
N ASN A 530 -92.58 -37.34 -16.76
CA ASN A 530 -93.50 -38.14 -15.92
C ASN A 530 -92.87 -38.57 -14.57
N GLY A 531 -93.03 -37.76 -13.53
CA GLY A 531 -92.53 -38.04 -12.17
C GLY A 531 -91.01 -38.11 -11.96
N ARG A 532 -90.15 -37.58 -12.85
CA ARG A 532 -88.70 -37.53 -12.58
C ARG A 532 -88.34 -36.29 -11.76
N SER A 533 -87.67 -36.48 -10.62
CA SER A 533 -87.03 -35.40 -9.87
C SER A 533 -85.63 -35.14 -10.43
N PHE A 534 -85.26 -33.87 -10.49
CA PHE A 534 -83.91 -33.45 -10.83
C PHE A 534 -83.25 -32.80 -9.63
N ASP A 535 -82.12 -33.35 -9.20
CA ASP A 535 -81.30 -32.69 -8.20
C ASP A 535 -80.42 -31.65 -8.90
N ILE A 536 -80.51 -30.41 -8.41
CA ILE A 536 -79.71 -29.28 -8.87
C ILE A 536 -78.83 -28.77 -7.71
N ARG A 537 -77.66 -28.24 -8.05
CA ARG A 537 -76.69 -27.65 -7.12
C ARG A 537 -76.32 -26.26 -7.61
N CYS A 538 -76.18 -25.30 -6.70
CA CYS A 538 -75.60 -24.01 -6.99
C CYS A 538 -74.09 -24.19 -7.21
N GLY A 539 -73.65 -24.01 -8.46
CA GLY A 539 -72.26 -24.20 -8.87
C GLY A 539 -71.69 -22.97 -9.55
N PRO A 540 -70.37 -22.96 -9.83
CA PRO A 540 -69.72 -21.84 -10.49
C PRO A 540 -70.17 -21.77 -11.96
N LYS A 541 -70.53 -20.59 -12.45
CA LYS A 541 -71.08 -20.42 -13.79
C LYS A 541 -70.16 -21.01 -14.87
N ARG A 542 -70.66 -21.96 -15.66
CA ARG A 542 -69.91 -22.52 -16.80
C ARG A 542 -69.89 -21.51 -17.95
N GLY A 543 -68.80 -21.48 -18.71
CA GLY A 543 -68.76 -20.66 -19.93
C GLY A 543 -68.29 -19.20 -19.78
N ALA A 544 -68.11 -18.67 -18.57
CA ALA A 544 -67.67 -17.29 -18.37
C ALA A 544 -66.19 -17.22 -17.94
N VAL A 545 -65.36 -16.46 -18.66
CA VAL A 545 -64.04 -16.06 -18.12
C VAL A 545 -64.29 -14.78 -17.30
N TRP A 546 -63.77 -14.72 -16.08
CA TRP A 546 -63.86 -13.56 -15.17
C TRP A 546 -65.21 -13.30 -14.49
N ASN A 547 -66.21 -14.17 -14.66
CA ASN A 547 -67.44 -14.08 -13.88
C ASN A 547 -67.36 -15.08 -12.73
N THR A 548 -67.17 -14.58 -11.51
CA THR A 548 -67.23 -15.36 -10.26
C THR A 548 -68.68 -15.73 -9.88
N GLY A 549 -69.65 -15.30 -10.69
CA GLY A 549 -71.05 -15.61 -10.52
C GLY A 549 -71.32 -17.11 -10.47
N VAL A 550 -72.39 -17.46 -9.77
CA VAL A 550 -72.87 -18.82 -9.60
C VAL A 550 -74.17 -19.02 -10.39
N GLU A 551 -74.46 -20.26 -10.76
CA GLU A 551 -75.71 -20.63 -11.41
C GLU A 551 -76.17 -22.01 -10.92
N TRP A 552 -77.47 -22.28 -11.06
CA TRP A 552 -78.01 -23.61 -10.80
C TRP A 552 -77.55 -24.58 -11.88
N GLN A 553 -77.03 -25.72 -11.46
CA GLN A 553 -76.50 -26.79 -12.30
C GLN A 553 -77.15 -28.12 -11.94
N ILE A 554 -77.32 -29.02 -12.89
CA ILE A 554 -77.79 -30.38 -12.64
C ILE A 554 -76.72 -31.11 -11.83
N ALA A 555 -77.04 -31.58 -10.62
CA ALA A 555 -76.07 -32.09 -9.65
C ALA A 555 -75.26 -33.28 -10.17
N SER A 556 -75.83 -34.13 -11.02
CA SER A 556 -75.19 -35.32 -11.58
C SER A 556 -74.23 -35.04 -12.73
N THR A 557 -74.43 -33.95 -13.49
CA THR A 557 -73.65 -33.66 -14.70
C THR A 557 -72.82 -32.37 -14.60
N GLY A 558 -73.17 -31.50 -13.65
CA GLY A 558 -72.61 -30.15 -13.51
C GLY A 558 -72.96 -29.22 -14.68
N LEU A 559 -73.86 -29.63 -15.58
CA LEU A 559 -74.36 -28.78 -16.66
C LEU A 559 -75.35 -27.75 -16.11
N ARG A 560 -75.47 -26.59 -16.76
CA ARG A 560 -76.44 -25.56 -16.36
C ARG A 560 -77.86 -26.15 -16.31
N ALA A 561 -78.55 -25.95 -15.20
CA ALA A 561 -79.93 -26.39 -15.02
C ALA A 561 -80.85 -25.39 -15.76
N GLY A 562 -81.30 -25.83 -16.93
CA GLY A 562 -82.15 -25.06 -17.85
C GLY A 562 -83.65 -25.22 -17.60
N LEU A 563 -84.48 -25.15 -18.64
CA LEU A 563 -85.88 -25.53 -18.49
C LEU A 563 -85.99 -27.06 -18.33
N LEU A 564 -86.16 -27.55 -17.10
CA LEU A 564 -86.20 -28.99 -16.78
C LEU A 564 -87.58 -29.63 -16.99
N CYS A 565 -88.66 -28.82 -17.01
CA CYS A 565 -90.04 -29.27 -17.22
C CYS A 565 -90.65 -28.53 -18.43
N ALA A 566 -91.21 -29.25 -19.41
CA ALA A 566 -91.81 -28.67 -20.63
C ALA A 566 -93.14 -29.37 -20.99
N TYR A 567 -94.08 -28.70 -21.65
CA TYR A 567 -95.42 -29.26 -21.94
C TYR A 567 -95.37 -30.48 -22.89
N SER A 568 -96.22 -31.49 -22.67
CA SER A 568 -96.30 -32.68 -23.52
C SER A 568 -96.51 -32.34 -25.00
N GLY A 569 -95.64 -32.83 -25.89
CA GLY A 569 -95.69 -32.57 -27.33
C GLY A 569 -94.91 -31.35 -27.83
N THR A 570 -94.30 -30.54 -26.94
CA THR A 570 -93.38 -29.46 -27.36
C THR A 570 -91.94 -29.97 -27.52
N ARG A 571 -91.27 -29.60 -28.63
CA ARG A 571 -89.82 -29.74 -28.74
C ARG A 571 -89.18 -28.51 -28.10
N VAL A 572 -88.49 -28.72 -26.98
CA VAL A 572 -87.58 -27.71 -26.43
C VAL A 572 -86.36 -27.66 -27.35
N HIS A 573 -86.13 -26.51 -27.96
CA HIS A 573 -84.91 -26.27 -28.72
C HIS A 573 -83.99 -25.40 -27.88
N GLU A 574 -82.82 -25.94 -27.56
CA GLU A 574 -81.74 -25.17 -26.96
C GLU A 574 -81.15 -24.24 -28.02
N ARG A 575 -81.14 -22.92 -27.75
CA ARG A 575 -80.38 -21.96 -28.54
C ARG A 575 -79.19 -21.52 -27.72
N ILE A 576 -78.00 -21.75 -28.28
CA ILE A 576 -76.76 -21.39 -27.61
C ILE A 576 -76.33 -20.04 -28.19
N LEU A 577 -76.22 -19.05 -27.32
CA LEU A 577 -75.86 -17.68 -27.68
C LEU A 577 -74.43 -17.41 -27.21
N LEU A 578 -73.53 -17.19 -28.16
CA LEU A 578 -72.23 -16.60 -27.88
C LEU A 578 -72.40 -15.12 -27.64
N GLN A 579 -72.13 -14.65 -26.43
CA GLN A 579 -72.13 -13.24 -26.10
C GLN A 579 -70.71 -12.67 -26.26
N GLY A 580 -70.56 -11.75 -27.21
CA GLY A 580 -69.32 -11.03 -27.40
C GLY A 580 -69.40 -9.61 -26.86
N ARG A 581 -68.26 -9.14 -26.35
CA ARG A 581 -68.05 -7.75 -25.93
C ARG A 581 -66.80 -7.22 -26.62
N LEU A 582 -66.93 -6.06 -27.25
CA LEU A 582 -65.83 -5.35 -27.89
C LEU A 582 -65.73 -3.96 -27.27
N ASP A 583 -64.51 -3.55 -26.94
CA ASP A 583 -64.22 -2.14 -26.75
C ASP A 583 -63.78 -1.59 -28.10
N VAL A 584 -64.56 -0.64 -28.61
CA VAL A 584 -64.41 -0.09 -29.96
C VAL A 584 -64.13 1.40 -29.85
N GLU A 585 -63.10 1.85 -30.56
CA GLU A 585 -62.78 3.25 -30.72
C GLU A 585 -63.03 3.64 -32.17
N PHE A 586 -64.05 4.48 -32.38
CA PHE A 586 -64.38 5.01 -33.69
C PHE A 586 -63.58 6.29 -33.96
N MET A 587 -63.07 6.43 -35.18
CA MET A 587 -62.38 7.62 -35.67
C MET A 587 -63.19 8.19 -36.85
N PRO A 588 -64.30 8.90 -36.60
CA PRO A 588 -65.12 9.46 -37.65
C PRO A 588 -64.40 10.62 -38.37
N PRO A 589 -64.68 10.85 -39.67
CA PRO A 589 -64.28 12.06 -40.38
C PRO A 589 -64.87 13.32 -39.72
N ALA A 590 -64.21 14.46 -39.90
CA ALA A 590 -64.63 15.73 -39.32
C ALA A 590 -66.09 16.07 -39.67
N GLY A 591 -66.91 16.33 -38.64
CA GLY A 591 -68.32 16.73 -38.78
C GLY A 591 -69.35 15.62 -38.56
N VAL A 592 -68.92 14.35 -38.42
CA VAL A 592 -69.82 13.24 -38.11
C VAL A 592 -69.66 12.83 -36.64
N SER A 593 -70.76 12.55 -35.95
CA SER A 593 -70.75 12.05 -34.57
C SER A 593 -71.46 10.72 -34.49
N LEU A 594 -70.98 9.82 -33.64
CA LEU A 594 -71.57 8.48 -33.45
C LEU A 594 -73.08 8.54 -33.16
N ARG A 595 -73.51 9.57 -32.42
CA ARG A 595 -74.90 9.79 -32.03
C ARG A 595 -75.83 10.05 -33.23
N GLY A 596 -75.33 10.74 -34.25
CA GLY A 596 -76.10 11.07 -35.45
C GLY A 596 -76.45 9.84 -36.30
N MET A 597 -75.74 8.72 -36.09
CA MET A 597 -75.95 7.47 -36.83
C MET A 597 -76.67 6.39 -36.03
N CYS A 598 -76.82 6.54 -34.71
CA CYS A 598 -77.64 5.63 -33.89
C CYS A 598 -79.13 5.59 -34.32
N SER A 599 -79.61 6.57 -35.10
CA SER A 599 -80.96 6.62 -35.68
C SER A 599 -81.08 5.91 -37.04
N GLY A 600 -79.97 5.50 -37.65
CA GLY A 600 -79.94 4.84 -38.96
C GLY A 600 -79.94 3.31 -38.84
N VAL A 601 -80.91 2.64 -39.45
CA VAL A 601 -80.99 1.16 -39.55
C VAL A 601 -79.72 0.56 -40.20
N GLN A 602 -78.97 1.36 -40.95
CA GLN A 602 -77.76 0.93 -41.67
C GLN A 602 -76.57 0.63 -40.76
N LEU A 603 -76.31 1.43 -39.71
CA LEU A 603 -75.14 1.22 -38.84
C LEU A 603 -75.16 -0.18 -38.17
N ILE A 604 -76.32 -0.59 -37.65
CA ILE A 604 -76.48 -1.91 -37.02
C ILE A 604 -76.36 -3.03 -38.06
N ALA A 605 -76.84 -2.81 -39.29
CA ALA A 605 -76.74 -3.78 -40.38
C ALA A 605 -75.28 -3.99 -40.82
N ASP A 606 -74.50 -2.90 -40.94
CA ASP A 606 -73.08 -2.93 -41.34
C ASP A 606 -72.21 -3.61 -40.29
N ILE A 607 -72.47 -3.33 -39.01
CA ILE A 607 -71.85 -4.02 -37.88
C ILE A 607 -72.20 -5.51 -37.91
N ARG A 608 -73.46 -5.86 -38.18
CA ARG A 608 -73.92 -7.26 -38.25
C ARG A 608 -73.21 -8.04 -39.36
N ILE A 609 -73.04 -7.43 -40.53
CA ILE A 609 -72.31 -8.00 -41.66
C ILE A 609 -70.84 -8.20 -41.29
N SER A 610 -70.21 -7.16 -40.74
CA SER A 610 -68.80 -7.17 -40.35
C SER A 610 -68.49 -8.23 -39.28
N LEU A 611 -69.37 -8.37 -38.29
CA LEU A 611 -69.26 -9.41 -37.25
C LEU A 611 -69.43 -10.82 -37.81
N ALA A 612 -70.38 -11.05 -38.73
CA ALA A 612 -70.56 -12.35 -39.34
C ALA A 612 -69.34 -12.77 -40.18
N LEU A 613 -68.78 -11.84 -40.96
CA LEU A 613 -67.56 -12.06 -41.76
C LEU A 613 -66.35 -12.37 -40.89
N SER A 614 -66.11 -11.57 -39.85
CA SER A 614 -64.95 -11.77 -38.98
C SER A 614 -65.03 -13.07 -38.18
N LEU A 615 -66.22 -13.45 -37.69
CA LEU A 615 -66.40 -14.74 -36.98
C LEU A 615 -66.26 -15.94 -37.92
N ALA A 616 -66.75 -15.84 -39.16
CA ALA A 616 -66.54 -16.86 -40.17
C ALA A 616 -65.04 -17.06 -40.50
N SER A 617 -64.26 -15.98 -40.51
CA SER A 617 -62.81 -16.02 -40.77
C SER A 617 -62.01 -16.78 -39.71
N VAL A 618 -62.51 -16.84 -38.47
CA VAL A 618 -61.80 -17.45 -37.33
C VAL A 618 -62.05 -18.94 -37.23
N SER A 619 -63.29 -19.38 -37.45
CA SER A 619 -63.72 -20.77 -37.17
C SER A 619 -63.81 -21.66 -38.41
N GLN A 620 -63.67 -21.09 -39.62
CA GLN A 620 -64.03 -21.71 -40.90
C GLN A 620 -65.49 -22.24 -40.96
N ARG A 621 -66.32 -21.94 -39.97
CA ARG A 621 -67.75 -22.24 -39.99
C ARG A 621 -68.51 -21.06 -40.60
N LYS A 622 -69.56 -21.38 -41.37
CA LYS A 622 -70.43 -20.39 -41.98
C LYS A 622 -71.30 -19.72 -40.91
N VAL A 623 -70.94 -18.50 -40.50
CA VAL A 623 -71.79 -17.63 -39.66
C VAL A 623 -72.60 -16.74 -40.59
N ARG A 624 -73.94 -16.86 -40.56
CA ARG A 624 -74.80 -15.99 -41.39
C ARG A 624 -75.06 -14.69 -40.65
N THR A 625 -75.37 -13.64 -41.41
CA THR A 625 -75.79 -12.35 -40.83
C THR A 625 -77.04 -12.49 -39.95
N SER A 626 -77.94 -13.43 -40.26
CA SER A 626 -79.12 -13.76 -39.44
C SER A 626 -78.81 -14.39 -38.07
N ASP A 627 -77.62 -14.97 -37.93
CA ASP A 627 -77.20 -15.64 -36.71
C ASP A 627 -76.66 -14.62 -35.68
N VAL A 628 -76.29 -13.40 -36.11
CA VAL A 628 -75.84 -12.30 -35.24
C VAL A 628 -77.03 -11.43 -34.81
N GLN A 629 -77.35 -11.47 -33.52
CA GLN A 629 -78.52 -10.87 -32.88
C GLN A 629 -78.11 -9.94 -31.73
N ASP A 630 -79.06 -9.16 -31.20
CA ASP A 630 -78.90 -8.31 -30.00
C ASP A 630 -77.64 -7.41 -30.02
N ILE A 631 -77.36 -6.78 -31.16
CA ILE A 631 -76.26 -5.81 -31.26
C ILE A 631 -76.68 -4.54 -30.51
N TRP A 632 -75.90 -4.18 -29.49
CA TRP A 632 -76.15 -3.02 -28.67
C TRP A 632 -74.87 -2.21 -28.46
N LEU A 633 -74.97 -0.91 -28.72
CA LEU A 633 -73.91 0.07 -28.54
C LEU A 633 -74.23 0.95 -27.35
N ASN A 634 -73.37 0.93 -26.35
CA ASN A 634 -73.54 1.74 -25.13
C ASN A 634 -73.72 3.25 -25.43
N ALA A 635 -73.02 3.76 -26.44
CA ALA A 635 -73.12 5.16 -26.88
C ALA A 635 -74.51 5.56 -27.41
N CYS A 636 -75.34 4.60 -27.82
CA CYS A 636 -76.69 4.88 -28.33
C CYS A 636 -77.77 4.93 -27.22
N GLY A 637 -77.44 4.60 -25.96
CA GLY A 637 -78.43 4.34 -24.91
C GLY A 637 -78.55 5.35 -23.75
N ALA A 638 -77.63 6.30 -23.54
CA ALA A 638 -77.69 7.20 -22.37
C ALA A 638 -77.22 8.64 -22.64
N GLY A 639 -77.98 9.62 -22.14
CA GLY A 639 -77.87 11.05 -22.46
C GLY A 639 -76.72 11.84 -21.80
N ARG A 640 -75.45 11.45 -21.97
CA ARG A 640 -74.31 12.32 -21.63
C ARG A 640 -73.27 12.37 -22.75
N ARG A 641 -72.78 13.58 -23.07
CA ARG A 641 -71.69 13.87 -24.02
C ARG A 641 -70.38 13.27 -23.48
N LEU A 642 -69.74 12.38 -24.23
CA LEU A 642 -68.36 11.93 -23.99
C LEU A 642 -67.50 12.36 -25.19
N LEU A 643 -66.38 13.03 -24.91
CA LEU A 643 -65.51 13.73 -25.87
C LEU A 643 -64.37 12.86 -26.44
N ALA A 644 -64.52 11.53 -26.41
CA ALA A 644 -63.69 10.57 -27.13
C ALA A 644 -64.55 9.33 -27.42
N GLU A 645 -64.71 8.93 -28.68
CA GLU A 645 -65.69 7.92 -29.11
C GLU A 645 -65.25 6.47 -28.85
N ARG A 646 -64.74 6.20 -27.64
CA ARG A 646 -64.64 4.83 -27.11
C ARG A 646 -66.00 4.39 -26.62
N THR A 647 -66.50 3.29 -27.16
CA THR A 647 -67.76 2.70 -26.74
C THR A 647 -67.67 1.19 -26.66
N MET A 648 -68.54 0.62 -25.85
CA MET A 648 -68.66 -0.83 -25.73
C MET A 648 -69.77 -1.31 -26.66
N LEU A 649 -69.42 -2.28 -27.49
CA LEU A 649 -70.34 -3.00 -28.34
C LEU A 649 -70.59 -4.40 -27.78
N LEU A 650 -71.86 -4.69 -27.54
CA LEU A 650 -72.35 -5.99 -27.10
C LEU A 650 -73.07 -6.65 -28.27
N TYR A 651 -72.85 -7.94 -28.48
CA TYR A 651 -73.55 -8.70 -29.51
C TYR A 651 -73.77 -10.14 -29.06
N LYS A 652 -74.77 -10.80 -29.63
CA LYS A 652 -75.02 -12.23 -29.43
C LYS A 652 -74.98 -12.96 -30.77
N VAL A 653 -74.48 -14.19 -30.78
CA VAL A 653 -74.43 -15.03 -31.98
C VAL A 653 -75.04 -16.38 -31.68
N VAL A 654 -76.07 -16.76 -32.44
CA VAL A 654 -76.70 -18.07 -32.35
C VAL A 654 -75.75 -19.10 -32.96
N VAL A 655 -75.35 -20.08 -32.17
CA VAL A 655 -74.54 -21.23 -32.61
C VAL A 655 -75.32 -22.54 -32.46
N PRO A 656 -75.01 -23.55 -33.30
CA PRO A 656 -75.81 -24.78 -33.36
C PRO A 656 -75.68 -25.69 -32.14
N ASP A 657 -74.54 -25.67 -31.43
CA ASP A 657 -74.24 -26.57 -30.32
C ASP A 657 -73.17 -25.98 -29.38
N GLU A 658 -73.06 -26.52 -28.16
CA GLU A 658 -72.18 -25.99 -27.10
C GLU A 658 -70.71 -26.20 -27.43
N ALA A 659 -70.38 -27.29 -28.14
CA ALA A 659 -69.03 -27.55 -28.62
C ALA A 659 -68.57 -26.46 -29.60
N THR A 660 -69.46 -25.96 -30.45
CA THR A 660 -69.20 -24.83 -31.34
C THR A 660 -68.98 -23.55 -30.55
N ALA A 661 -69.77 -23.31 -29.50
CA ALA A 661 -69.57 -22.17 -28.62
C ALA A 661 -68.19 -22.20 -27.92
N PHE A 662 -67.83 -23.35 -27.35
CA PHE A 662 -66.52 -23.54 -26.72
C PHE A 662 -65.37 -23.45 -27.73
N LEU A 663 -65.56 -23.92 -28.96
CA LEU A 663 -64.58 -23.79 -30.03
C LEU A 663 -64.32 -22.33 -30.38
N PHE A 664 -65.36 -21.50 -30.57
CA PHE A 664 -65.19 -20.07 -30.79
C PHE A 664 -64.48 -19.38 -29.63
N ARG A 665 -64.84 -19.74 -28.39
CA ARG A 665 -64.20 -19.21 -27.18
C ARG A 665 -62.74 -19.62 -27.07
N GLY A 666 -62.41 -20.88 -27.35
CA GLY A 666 -61.04 -21.39 -27.34
C GLY A 666 -60.19 -20.71 -28.40
N LEU A 667 -60.71 -20.63 -29.63
CA LEU A 667 -60.03 -19.95 -30.73
C LEU A 667 -59.77 -18.48 -30.42
N LEU A 668 -60.75 -17.74 -29.89
CA LEU A 668 -60.57 -16.32 -29.57
C LEU A 668 -59.83 -16.06 -28.24
N SER A 669 -59.48 -17.11 -27.50
CA SER A 669 -58.58 -17.02 -26.34
C SER A 669 -57.10 -17.07 -26.77
N ASP A 670 -56.80 -17.59 -27.96
CA ASP A 670 -55.46 -17.56 -28.55
C ASP A 670 -55.14 -16.11 -29.03
N PRO A 671 -54.05 -15.48 -28.54
CA PRO A 671 -53.70 -14.10 -28.91
C PRO A 671 -53.51 -13.87 -30.41
N ALA A 672 -53.00 -14.86 -31.16
CA ALA A 672 -52.76 -14.74 -32.59
C ALA A 672 -54.07 -14.82 -33.39
N VAL A 673 -54.98 -15.69 -32.97
CA VAL A 673 -56.32 -15.80 -33.57
C VAL A 673 -57.18 -14.58 -33.22
N LYS A 674 -57.14 -14.12 -31.96
CA LYS A 674 -57.78 -12.88 -31.51
C LYS A 674 -57.29 -11.67 -32.33
N GLY A 675 -55.99 -11.52 -32.52
CA GLY A 675 -55.43 -10.44 -33.34
C GLY A 675 -55.78 -10.53 -34.84
N ARG A 676 -56.07 -11.74 -35.36
CA ARG A 676 -56.63 -11.90 -36.72
C ARG A 676 -58.09 -11.47 -36.79
N PHE A 677 -58.90 -11.87 -35.80
CA PHE A 677 -60.29 -11.47 -35.68
C PHE A 677 -60.44 -9.95 -35.62
N GLU A 678 -59.70 -9.28 -34.73
CA GLU A 678 -59.75 -7.83 -34.53
C GLU A 678 -59.39 -7.07 -35.81
N ARG A 679 -58.31 -7.48 -36.50
CA ARG A 679 -57.91 -6.88 -37.77
C ARG A 679 -58.95 -7.07 -38.87
N THR A 680 -59.50 -8.28 -38.99
CA THR A 680 -60.51 -8.60 -40.01
C THR A 680 -61.80 -7.83 -39.75
N LEU A 681 -62.20 -7.70 -38.48
CA LEU A 681 -63.37 -6.94 -38.10
C LEU A 681 -63.18 -5.44 -38.30
N ALA A 682 -62.01 -4.90 -37.94
CA ALA A 682 -61.68 -3.49 -38.15
C ALA A 682 -61.67 -3.14 -39.64
N GLU A 683 -61.12 -4.03 -40.48
CA GLU A 683 -61.10 -3.85 -41.93
C GLU A 683 -62.51 -3.96 -42.54
N ALA A 684 -63.31 -4.95 -42.12
CA ALA A 684 -64.70 -5.09 -42.58
C ALA A 684 -65.57 -3.89 -42.17
N MET A 685 -65.39 -3.38 -40.95
CA MET A 685 -66.06 -2.17 -40.48
C MET A 685 -65.57 -0.93 -41.23
N ARG A 686 -64.27 -0.83 -41.55
CA ARG A 686 -63.73 0.26 -42.36
C ARG A 686 -64.34 0.26 -43.77
N GLN A 687 -64.51 -0.90 -44.38
CA GLN A 687 -65.10 -1.04 -45.72
C GLN A 687 -66.60 -0.73 -45.75
N THR A 688 -67.33 -1.09 -44.69
CA THR A 688 -68.78 -0.84 -44.61
C THR A 688 -69.13 0.55 -44.11
N LEU A 689 -68.41 1.08 -43.11
CA LEU A 689 -68.67 2.38 -42.46
C LEU A 689 -67.85 3.54 -43.05
N GLY A 690 -66.73 3.25 -43.71
CA GLY A 690 -65.82 4.27 -44.24
C GLY A 690 -64.93 4.96 -43.20
N TRP A 691 -64.87 4.47 -41.95
CA TRP A 691 -64.15 5.09 -40.83
C TRP A 691 -62.94 4.29 -40.37
N GLY A 692 -61.99 4.96 -39.71
CA GLY A 692 -60.98 4.27 -38.92
C GLY A 692 -61.62 3.67 -37.67
N VAL A 693 -61.40 2.38 -37.42
CA VAL A 693 -61.91 1.71 -36.22
C VAL A 693 -60.77 0.94 -35.57
N GLN A 694 -60.57 1.13 -34.28
CA GLN A 694 -59.75 0.26 -33.45
C GLN A 694 -60.64 -0.61 -32.58
N ILE A 695 -60.32 -1.90 -32.54
CA ILE A 695 -61.13 -2.90 -31.85
C ILE A 695 -60.24 -3.68 -30.91
N ASN A 696 -60.65 -3.75 -29.65
CA ASN A 696 -60.11 -4.70 -28.69
C ASN A 696 -61.22 -5.66 -28.28
N ALA A 697 -61.09 -6.91 -28.70
CA ALA A 697 -62.03 -7.97 -28.40
C ALA A 697 -61.79 -8.49 -26.99
N LEU A 698 -62.81 -8.42 -26.13
CA LEU A 698 -62.77 -9.05 -24.82
C LEU A 698 -63.13 -10.54 -24.96
N PRO A 699 -62.73 -11.41 -23.99
CA PRO A 699 -63.07 -12.83 -24.03
C PRO A 699 -64.58 -13.05 -24.20
N LEU A 700 -64.97 -13.97 -25.08
CA LEU A 700 -66.38 -14.31 -25.31
C LEU A 700 -66.99 -14.98 -24.07
N GLY A 701 -68.21 -14.57 -23.74
CA GLY A 701 -69.10 -15.30 -22.83
C GLY A 701 -69.98 -16.27 -23.61
N VAL A 702 -70.37 -17.38 -22.99
CA VAL A 702 -71.40 -18.28 -23.51
C VAL A 702 -72.65 -18.11 -22.65
N ASP A 703 -73.80 -17.86 -23.26
CA ASP A 703 -75.09 -17.84 -22.60
C ASP A 703 -76.04 -18.82 -23.28
N LEU A 704 -76.90 -19.49 -22.51
CA LEU A 704 -77.87 -20.45 -23.02
C LEU A 704 -79.27 -19.89 -22.85
N VAL A 705 -80.04 -19.90 -23.94
CA VAL A 705 -81.44 -19.44 -23.95
C VAL A 705 -82.33 -20.55 -24.48
N TYR A 706 -83.34 -20.91 -23.68
CA TYR A 706 -84.31 -21.94 -24.03
C TYR A 706 -85.48 -21.32 -24.79
N GLY A 707 -85.89 -21.95 -25.89
CA GLY A 707 -87.10 -21.57 -26.64
C GLY A 707 -88.00 -22.78 -26.88
N THR A 708 -89.31 -22.56 -26.88
CA THR A 708 -90.31 -23.57 -27.26
C THR A 708 -90.90 -23.20 -28.62
N ARG A 709 -91.17 -24.20 -29.48
CA ARG A 709 -91.97 -24.03 -30.71
C ARG A 709 -93.22 -24.91 -30.64
N PRO A 710 -94.41 -24.40 -31.01
CA PRO A 710 -95.59 -25.25 -31.22
C PRO A 710 -95.45 -26.08 -32.51
N PRO A 711 -96.13 -27.24 -32.62
CA PRO A 711 -96.01 -28.14 -33.77
C PRO A 711 -96.63 -27.52 -35.05
N THR A 712 -95.91 -27.57 -36.17
CA THR A 712 -96.38 -27.17 -37.51
C THR A 712 -96.72 -28.40 -38.36
N GLU A 713 -97.86 -28.37 -39.06
CA GLU A 713 -98.38 -29.40 -40.00
C GLU A 713 -97.46 -29.70 -41.20
N PRO A 714 -97.58 -30.90 -41.83
CA PRO A 714 -96.67 -31.37 -42.88
C PRO A 714 -96.92 -30.74 -44.28
N PRO A 715 -95.90 -30.67 -45.16
CA PRO A 715 -95.97 -29.94 -46.44
C PRO A 715 -96.60 -30.76 -47.57
N GLY A 716 -97.49 -30.11 -48.32
CA GLY A 716 -98.14 -30.62 -49.54
C GLY A 716 -97.22 -30.69 -50.76
N THR A 717 -97.57 -31.62 -51.65
CA THR A 717 -96.88 -32.15 -52.82
C THR A 717 -96.67 -31.16 -53.98
N THR A 718 -95.50 -31.29 -54.60
CA THR A 718 -95.01 -30.72 -55.86
C THR A 718 -95.91 -30.94 -57.07
N THR A 719 -96.06 -29.92 -57.91
CA THR A 719 -96.23 -30.05 -59.37
C THR A 719 -95.53 -28.90 -60.11
N THR A 720 -94.66 -29.26 -61.07
CA THR A 720 -94.19 -28.44 -62.20
C THR A 720 -94.70 -29.15 -63.47
N PRO A 721 -95.06 -28.40 -64.54
CA PRO A 721 -94.18 -28.30 -65.72
C PRO A 721 -94.29 -26.91 -66.38
N GLY A 722 -93.28 -26.34 -67.05
CA GLY A 722 -92.68 -26.79 -68.29
C GLY A 722 -92.36 -25.57 -69.18
N PRO A 723 -91.60 -25.73 -70.28
CA PRO A 723 -90.56 -24.77 -70.70
C PRO A 723 -90.90 -23.95 -71.96
N GLY A 724 -90.18 -22.84 -72.15
CA GLY A 724 -90.22 -22.04 -73.37
C GLY A 724 -88.98 -21.14 -73.51
N ALA A 725 -88.07 -21.53 -74.39
CA ALA A 725 -86.96 -20.72 -74.93
C ALA A 725 -87.46 -20.02 -76.23
N PRO A 726 -86.60 -19.43 -77.10
CA PRO A 726 -85.30 -18.77 -76.95
C PRO A 726 -85.25 -17.41 -77.72
N ALA A 727 -84.16 -16.64 -77.57
CA ALA A 727 -83.52 -15.75 -78.57
C ALA A 727 -82.81 -14.57 -77.87
N ALA A 728 -81.80 -13.90 -78.39
CA ALA A 728 -80.70 -14.14 -79.32
C ALA A 728 -80.02 -12.76 -79.52
N ARG A 729 -78.76 -12.78 -79.98
CA ARG A 729 -77.93 -11.67 -80.54
C ARG A 729 -77.14 -10.82 -79.53
N ALA A 730 -75.80 -10.76 -79.61
CA ALA A 730 -74.91 -10.32 -80.73
C ALA A 730 -74.97 -8.79 -80.91
N ALA A 731 -73.92 -8.03 -81.21
CA ALA A 731 -72.48 -8.21 -81.40
C ALA A 731 -71.86 -6.80 -81.63
N ALA A 732 -70.53 -6.74 -81.73
CA ALA A 732 -69.70 -5.71 -82.39
C ALA A 732 -69.52 -4.36 -81.66
N GLY A 733 -68.38 -3.67 -81.71
CA GLY A 733 -67.07 -3.88 -82.37
C GLY A 733 -66.00 -3.11 -81.58
N ALA A 734 -64.74 -2.90 -81.96
CA ALA A 734 -63.99 -3.12 -83.19
C ALA A 734 -62.48 -2.96 -82.88
N ALA A 735 -61.62 -3.53 -83.73
CA ALA A 735 -60.33 -3.02 -84.27
C ALA A 735 -59.27 -2.37 -83.35
N ALA A 736 -57.97 -2.28 -83.65
CA ALA A 736 -56.99 -2.96 -84.50
C ALA A 736 -55.65 -2.22 -84.26
N GLY A 737 -54.54 -2.96 -84.26
CA GLY A 737 -53.16 -2.50 -84.44
C GLY A 737 -52.45 -1.90 -83.21
N ALA A 738 -51.12 -1.96 -83.07
CA ALA A 738 -50.01 -2.70 -83.69
C ALA A 738 -48.73 -2.25 -82.96
N SER A 739 -47.67 -3.08 -83.00
CA SER A 739 -46.24 -2.84 -82.65
C SER A 739 -45.93 -2.52 -81.18
N GLY A 740 -45.09 -3.27 -80.45
CA GLY A 740 -43.68 -3.64 -80.72
C GLY A 740 -42.81 -2.69 -79.89
N ASP A 741 -41.91 -3.05 -78.98
CA ASP A 741 -40.90 -4.11 -78.87
C ASP A 741 -40.82 -4.60 -77.39
N GLY A 742 -40.40 -5.81 -77.02
CA GLY A 742 -39.17 -6.51 -77.39
C GLY A 742 -38.04 -6.07 -76.43
N GLY A 743 -37.45 -6.89 -75.55
CA GLY A 743 -37.53 -8.33 -75.40
C GLY A 743 -37.06 -8.79 -74.02
N ALA A 744 -37.50 -10.00 -73.69
CA ALA A 744 -37.01 -10.82 -72.60
C ALA A 744 -35.67 -11.48 -73.01
N GLY A 745 -34.88 -11.85 -72.01
CA GLY A 745 -34.48 -13.25 -71.97
C GLY A 745 -33.07 -13.62 -71.51
N VAL A 746 -32.97 -14.33 -70.37
CA VAL A 746 -32.55 -15.77 -70.23
C VAL A 746 -30.99 -15.82 -70.04
N PRO A 747 -30.36 -16.95 -69.62
CA PRO A 747 -29.55 -17.13 -68.40
C PRO A 747 -28.24 -17.91 -68.72
N VAL A 748 -27.71 -18.72 -67.77
CA VAL A 748 -26.65 -19.75 -67.96
C VAL A 748 -25.24 -19.15 -68.10
N GLY A 749 -24.12 -19.70 -67.61
CA GLY A 749 -23.73 -20.92 -66.89
C GLY A 749 -22.25 -20.74 -66.48
N ALA A 750 -21.81 -21.36 -65.38
CA ALA A 750 -20.90 -22.51 -65.37
C ALA A 750 -19.55 -22.34 -66.13
N ALA A 751 -18.42 -22.51 -65.42
CA ALA A 751 -17.36 -23.51 -65.71
C ALA A 751 -15.96 -23.11 -65.17
N LEU A 752 -15.32 -24.08 -64.48
CA LEU A 752 -13.90 -24.52 -64.58
C LEU A 752 -12.77 -23.49 -64.30
N GLY A 753 -11.66 -23.79 -63.61
CA GLY A 753 -11.09 -25.02 -63.09
C GLY A 753 -9.56 -24.88 -62.88
N GLY A 754 -8.99 -25.67 -61.96
CA GLY A 754 -7.60 -26.20 -61.99
C GLY A 754 -6.39 -25.32 -61.60
N ALA A 755 -5.72 -25.69 -60.50
CA ALA A 755 -4.37 -26.32 -60.41
C ALA A 755 -3.14 -25.38 -60.57
N GLY A 756 -2.02 -25.50 -59.84
CA GLY A 756 -1.53 -26.44 -58.83
C GLY A 756 -0.02 -26.19 -58.56
N GLY A 757 0.49 -26.71 -57.43
CA GLY A 757 1.91 -27.02 -57.17
C GLY A 757 2.84 -25.83 -56.88
N GLY A 758 3.81 -25.85 -55.97
CA GLY A 758 4.43 -26.95 -55.24
C GLY A 758 5.97 -26.85 -55.30
N LEU A 759 6.61 -26.98 -54.13
CA LEU A 759 7.97 -27.48 -53.87
C LEU A 759 9.24 -26.56 -53.95
N CYS A 760 9.88 -26.46 -52.77
CA CYS A 760 11.24 -26.92 -52.41
C CYS A 760 12.55 -26.26 -52.92
N LEU A 761 13.30 -25.77 -51.92
CA LEU A 761 14.69 -26.14 -51.50
C LEU A 761 15.95 -25.40 -52.01
N PHE A 762 16.74 -25.01 -50.99
CA PHE A 762 18.20 -25.04 -50.81
C PHE A 762 19.15 -23.84 -51.13
N LEU A 763 19.71 -23.32 -50.02
CA LEU A 763 21.14 -23.13 -49.65
C LEU A 763 22.01 -21.93 -50.11
N CYS A 764 22.62 -21.31 -49.06
CA CYS A 764 24.00 -20.78 -48.94
C CYS A 764 24.37 -19.44 -49.65
N CYS A 765 25.25 -18.55 -49.16
CA CYS A 765 26.05 -18.38 -47.93
C CYS A 765 26.76 -16.99 -47.98
N GLY A 766 27.29 -16.52 -46.83
CA GLY A 766 28.37 -15.48 -46.72
C GLY A 766 28.04 -14.39 -45.68
N LEU A 767 28.45 -14.42 -44.40
CA LEU A 767 29.76 -14.57 -43.77
C LEU A 767 30.76 -13.46 -44.16
N CYS A 768 30.81 -12.33 -43.42
CA CYS A 768 31.95 -11.40 -43.50
C CYS A 768 32.14 -10.36 -42.35
N LEU A 769 31.97 -10.72 -41.07
CA LEU A 769 32.66 -10.05 -39.94
C LEU A 769 32.90 -11.10 -38.83
N TRP A 770 33.94 -11.92 -38.97
CA TRP A 770 35.32 -11.74 -38.52
C TRP A 770 35.55 -12.02 -37.02
N LEU A 771 36.33 -13.07 -36.83
CA LEU A 771 36.76 -13.74 -35.61
C LEU A 771 37.85 -12.96 -34.87
N ARG A 772 37.80 -12.98 -33.53
CA ARG A 772 38.93 -13.17 -32.57
C ARG A 772 38.33 -12.98 -31.16
N ARG A 773 38.51 -13.84 -30.15
CA ARG A 773 39.56 -14.82 -29.87
C ARG A 773 39.07 -15.84 -28.82
N ARG A 774 39.69 -17.02 -28.90
CA ARG A 774 39.54 -18.25 -28.12
C ARG A 774 40.02 -18.18 -26.65
N ARG A 775 39.38 -19.04 -25.83
CA ARG A 775 39.90 -20.11 -24.92
C ARG A 775 40.66 -19.80 -23.61
N ARG A 776 40.15 -20.52 -22.59
CA ARG A 776 40.77 -21.43 -21.59
C ARG A 776 41.45 -20.86 -20.34
N TYR A 777 40.90 -21.26 -19.19
CA TYR A 777 41.41 -22.11 -18.08
C TYR A 777 40.53 -21.72 -16.85
N GLY A 778 39.90 -22.59 -16.06
CA GLY A 778 40.28 -23.90 -15.54
C GLY A 778 40.63 -23.74 -14.06
N VAL A 779 40.25 -24.71 -13.22
CA VAL A 779 40.64 -24.93 -11.80
C VAL A 779 39.75 -24.20 -10.78
N SER A 780 39.36 -24.74 -9.63
CA SER A 780 39.21 -26.09 -9.03
C SER A 780 38.78 -25.78 -7.60
N THR A 781 37.60 -26.24 -7.17
CA THR A 781 37.23 -26.21 -5.76
C THR A 781 37.65 -27.54 -5.15
N TYR A 782 38.73 -27.53 -4.36
CA TYR A 782 38.97 -28.56 -3.35
C TYR A 782 38.31 -28.14 -2.03
N PRO A 783 37.89 -29.11 -1.22
CA PRO A 783 37.10 -28.92 -0.02
C PRO A 783 37.99 -28.49 1.14
N GLU A 784 37.45 -27.62 2.00
CA GLU A 784 38.04 -27.40 3.31
C GLU A 784 37.89 -28.67 4.15
N ARG A 785 39.01 -28.96 4.80
CA ARG A 785 39.35 -30.11 5.61
C ARG A 785 39.13 -29.65 7.04
N ASP A 786 38.10 -30.18 7.67
CA ASP A 786 37.97 -30.17 9.12
C ASP A 786 38.97 -31.19 9.65
N GLU A 787 40.04 -30.70 10.28
CA GLU A 787 40.86 -31.47 11.20
C GLU A 787 40.51 -31.00 12.61
N ASP A 788 40.08 -31.97 13.40
CA ASP A 788 39.97 -31.93 14.85
C ASP A 788 41.34 -31.61 15.47
N GLU A 789 41.38 -30.68 16.42
CA GLU A 789 42.28 -30.76 17.57
C GLU A 789 41.50 -30.33 18.83
N ASP A 790 41.49 -31.26 19.76
CA ASP A 790 41.03 -31.20 21.15
C ASP A 790 41.92 -30.27 22.02
N GLU A 791 41.54 -30.16 23.30
CA GLU A 791 42.35 -29.73 24.46
C GLU A 791 42.57 -28.19 24.60
N ASP A 792 42.34 -27.50 25.72
CA ASP A 792 42.14 -27.89 27.12
C ASP A 792 41.47 -26.77 27.92
N ASP A 793 40.86 -27.18 29.03
CA ASP A 793 40.53 -26.40 30.22
C ASP A 793 41.71 -25.57 30.74
N ASP A 794 41.47 -24.34 31.25
CA ASP A 794 41.83 -23.99 32.63
C ASP A 794 41.50 -22.52 33.03
N GLU A 795 40.83 -22.47 34.19
CA GLU A 795 40.94 -21.53 35.32
C GLU A 795 41.18 -20.01 35.13
N GLY A 796 40.21 -19.25 35.63
CA GLY A 796 40.37 -18.51 36.90
C GLY A 796 41.40 -17.37 36.98
N SER A 797 40.90 -16.13 37.04
CA SER A 797 41.34 -15.00 37.90
C SER A 797 40.47 -13.76 37.67
#